data_AF-A0A1V5YRZ1-F1
#
_entry.id   AF-A0A1V5YRZ1-F1
#
_cell.length_a   1.000
_cell.length_b   1.000
_cell.length_c   1.000
_cell.angle_alpha   90.00
_cell.angle_beta   90.00
_cell.angle_gamma   90.00
#
_symmetry.space_group_name_H-M   'P 1'
#
loop_
_entity.id
_entity.type
_entity.pdbx_description
1 polymer ?
#
loop_
_entity_poly.entity_id
_entity_poly.type
_entity_poly.pdbx_seq_one_letter_code
_entity_poly.pdbx_strand_id
1 'polypeptide(L)'
;MFRHRLNIVFYLLLISTVGQAVEKTNGLLFSSSEEKVDNRTSLLFFDDKPLKIQDSLRLSFDISIWDFQRFGHIFRMIDERKKEVEFVFVNFYGDNQMYLDFHSPITHKSVQIPISKESIENKELLHIDFLFNLEQDKTIITIGDDQYICTPIGLENPSAIMLAFGLYGLNLDVPQMLLKNICIDTFKDKILKFPLGESSGNKVYAIKSREKATVRNPNWMINKHFYWQTKASFSVDKQVFVTYDPSLNQLLITNGDSLLFYNLRNDVFSQRHALHPPQNFRINDVLFDARTDTLMLFGSEPFSLFQRELIPNNFPITYISTDEATDALHHNSFLSQTSDVFIFGGYSNYTYSNSISKINLESLTHEELNFSGDPILPRLYSACAVSGDDVYIFGGFGNETGKQEHVGRNLYDLYKLNLESQKITKLWELPEAPKFEFIPGKDLVLDHDENKFYAFCYAHYKSNTIGYLCRFDIDSGSYEFVSDSVSLKSEGMSSSVHLFFNALLQEFYVVIIELNENNHSDIKIYGLQSPPITQAYLSKVDARPKYSFMVGVAVTGLLLLVVLVIGAFLYLRRKKRSKAVSFEDVISLVADSEIFDTYSQKHSSVYIFGNFTAFDKSGNDISYRFSSKLRSLFTLILLNSGYKTGITTEKLTSGLWPDKELSEAKNIRGVTINRFRSVLADLEGITLQHQNSQWFFEFEKNFYLDYFEYRLLINELSNPDTVVSEELLDKLYKILSKGTFLQSLQEQVFDTFKSTIEAELIELLKGQIDALYKRKYYHKVVQFASVYNMIDPTDKFVFDLCVKAYNKLDKKQESAIFINQYKKIYKNITGTDLLI
;
A
#
# COMPACT_ATOMS: atom_id res chain seq x y z
N MET A 1 14.66 39.79 -10.13
CA MET A 1 14.77 39.33 -8.72
C MET A 1 13.45 38.82 -8.12
N PHE A 2 12.33 39.56 -8.21
CA PHE A 2 11.09 39.25 -7.45
C PHE A 2 10.60 37.78 -7.53
N ARG A 3 10.47 37.20 -8.74
CA ARG A 3 9.99 35.81 -8.92
C ARG A 3 10.78 34.74 -8.15
N HIS A 4 12.09 34.90 -7.95
CA HIS A 4 12.87 33.93 -7.15
C HIS A 4 12.57 34.02 -5.66
N ARG A 5 12.27 35.20 -5.11
CA ARG A 5 11.87 35.33 -3.70
C ARG A 5 10.50 34.70 -3.45
N LEU A 6 9.55 34.87 -4.37
CA LEU A 6 8.23 34.26 -4.28
C LEU A 6 8.30 32.72 -4.22
N ASN A 7 9.09 32.11 -5.11
CA ASN A 7 9.28 30.65 -5.09
C ASN A 7 9.98 30.17 -3.80
N ILE A 8 10.93 30.93 -3.25
CA ILE A 8 11.59 30.58 -1.98
C ILE A 8 10.59 30.63 -0.80
N VAL A 9 9.69 31.61 -0.77
CA VAL A 9 8.60 31.68 0.23
C VAL A 9 7.64 30.50 0.07
N PHE A 10 7.27 30.14 -1.17
CA PHE A 10 6.41 28.99 -1.43
C PHE A 10 7.06 27.65 -1.00
N TYR A 11 8.36 27.47 -1.25
CA TYR A 11 9.11 26.33 -0.75
C TYR A 11 9.26 26.32 0.78
N LEU A 12 9.39 27.47 1.43
CA LEU A 12 9.42 27.57 2.90
C LEU A 12 8.07 27.21 3.53
N LEU A 13 6.95 27.67 2.95
CA LEU A 13 5.60 27.31 3.39
C LEU A 13 5.33 25.79 3.25
N LEU A 14 5.78 25.18 2.16
CA LEU A 14 5.76 23.72 1.96
C LEU A 14 6.66 22.94 2.93
N ILE A 15 7.68 23.58 3.53
CA ILE A 15 8.53 22.94 4.53
C ILE A 15 7.92 23.08 5.94
N SER A 16 7.25 24.20 6.26
CA SER A 16 6.56 24.37 7.55
C SER A 16 5.35 23.44 7.71
N THR A 17 4.53 23.27 6.67
CA THR A 17 3.35 22.39 6.72
C THR A 17 3.74 20.91 6.82
N VAL A 18 4.77 20.49 6.09
CA VAL A 18 5.34 19.12 6.23
C VAL A 18 5.95 18.91 7.63
N GLY A 19 6.57 19.93 8.23
CA GLY A 19 7.09 19.86 9.59
C GLY A 19 6.02 19.55 10.64
N GLN A 20 4.89 20.28 10.61
CA GLN A 20 3.78 20.09 11.54
C GLN A 20 3.02 18.77 11.32
N ALA A 21 2.89 18.32 10.06
CA ALA A 21 2.28 17.02 9.76
C ALA A 21 3.11 15.85 10.34
N VAL A 22 4.43 15.90 10.19
CA VAL A 22 5.35 14.90 10.76
C VAL A 22 5.17 14.77 12.28
N GLU A 23 5.18 15.91 13.00
CA GLU A 23 5.10 15.92 14.46
C GLU A 23 3.81 15.28 15.02
N LYS A 24 2.67 15.48 14.35
CA LYS A 24 1.41 14.80 14.72
C LYS A 24 1.45 13.28 14.45
N THR A 25 1.93 12.86 13.28
CA THR A 25 1.85 11.46 12.81
C THR A 25 2.85 10.48 13.43
N ASN A 26 3.90 10.97 14.10
CA ASN A 26 4.93 10.13 14.69
C ASN A 26 4.45 9.41 15.97
N GLY A 27 5.09 8.29 16.29
CA GLY A 27 4.95 7.59 17.58
C GLY A 27 5.15 6.08 17.46
N LEU A 28 5.62 5.47 18.55
CA LEU A 28 5.68 4.01 18.71
C LEU A 28 4.70 3.59 19.80
N LEU A 29 3.69 2.80 19.42
CA LEU A 29 2.82 2.12 20.37
C LEU A 29 3.50 0.81 20.82
N PHE A 30 3.48 0.55 22.12
CA PHE A 30 4.01 -0.68 22.72
C PHE A 30 2.89 -1.69 22.93
N SER A 31 3.08 -2.92 22.44
CA SER A 31 2.22 -4.05 22.80
C SER A 31 2.47 -4.48 24.24
N SER A 32 1.37 -4.68 24.98
CA SER A 32 1.34 -4.88 26.42
C SER A 32 1.38 -6.36 26.82
N SER A 33 1.10 -6.65 28.09
CA SER A 33 1.05 -8.02 28.61
C SER A 33 -0.05 -8.93 28.03
N GLU A 34 -0.99 -8.40 27.26
CA GLU A 34 -1.94 -9.20 26.46
C GLU A 34 -1.24 -10.03 25.37
N GLU A 35 -0.15 -9.49 24.82
CA GLU A 35 0.63 -10.18 23.81
C GLU A 35 1.57 -11.22 24.42
N LYS A 36 1.86 -12.26 23.62
CA LYS A 36 2.90 -13.24 23.97
C LYS A 36 4.24 -12.53 24.15
N VAL A 37 5.07 -13.00 25.07
CA VAL A 37 6.35 -12.35 25.42
C VAL A 37 7.20 -12.04 24.19
N ASP A 38 7.31 -12.98 23.25
CA ASP A 38 8.06 -12.80 21.99
C ASP A 38 7.46 -11.74 21.03
N ASN A 39 6.19 -11.38 21.20
CA ASN A 39 5.46 -10.34 20.45
C ASN A 39 5.47 -8.97 21.15
N ARG A 40 5.88 -8.87 22.44
CA ARG A 40 5.89 -7.60 23.19
C ARG A 40 6.92 -6.62 22.60
N THR A 41 6.60 -5.33 22.59
CA THR A 41 7.48 -4.30 22.02
C THR A 41 8.66 -4.00 22.95
N SER A 42 9.84 -3.81 22.37
CA SER A 42 10.97 -3.19 23.07
C SER A 42 11.76 -2.25 22.17
N LEU A 43 12.29 -1.18 22.76
CA LEU A 43 13.07 -0.16 22.07
C LEU A 43 14.39 0.05 22.83
N LEU A 44 15.51 -0.30 22.19
CA LEU A 44 16.82 -0.42 22.82
C LEU A 44 17.83 0.53 22.19
N PHE A 45 18.41 1.40 23.01
CA PHE A 45 19.43 2.38 22.65
C PHE A 45 20.80 1.96 23.19
N PHE A 46 21.84 2.13 22.37
CA PHE A 46 23.26 2.01 22.76
C PHE A 46 23.75 0.60 23.17
N ASP A 47 22.98 -0.46 22.93
CA ASP A 47 23.34 -1.88 23.13
C ASP A 47 24.74 -2.25 22.59
N ASP A 48 24.97 -2.02 21.28
CA ASP A 48 26.28 -2.24 20.62
C ASP A 48 27.44 -1.41 21.23
N LYS A 49 27.14 -0.28 21.90
CA LYS A 49 28.10 0.76 22.28
C LYS A 49 27.48 1.75 23.30
N PRO A 50 27.60 1.51 24.61
CA PRO A 50 27.01 2.35 25.66
C PRO A 50 27.33 3.85 25.54
N LEU A 51 26.35 4.68 25.88
CA LEU A 51 26.48 6.13 25.90
C LEU A 51 27.27 6.56 27.14
N LYS A 52 28.48 7.06 26.93
CA LYS A 52 29.27 7.67 28.01
C LYS A 52 28.62 8.96 28.48
N ILE A 53 28.43 9.06 29.79
CA ILE A 53 27.86 10.20 30.50
C ILE A 53 28.83 10.65 31.59
N GLN A 54 28.89 11.95 31.82
CA GLN A 54 29.75 12.55 32.83
C GLN A 54 29.09 13.83 33.35
N ASP A 55 29.07 13.99 34.66
CA ASP A 55 28.52 15.11 35.42
C ASP A 55 26.99 15.24 35.36
N SER A 56 26.37 15.22 34.17
CA SER A 56 24.90 15.21 34.00
C SER A 56 24.44 14.58 32.69
N LEU A 57 23.17 14.17 32.67
CA LEU A 57 22.43 13.64 31.52
C LEU A 57 20.97 14.12 31.61
N ARG A 58 20.39 14.53 30.49
CA ARG A 58 18.95 14.81 30.37
C ARG A 58 18.30 13.81 29.41
N LEU A 59 17.22 13.18 29.86
CA LEU A 59 16.36 12.29 29.07
C LEU A 59 14.93 12.84 29.15
N SER A 60 14.33 13.17 28.02
CA SER A 60 12.91 13.51 27.96
C SER A 60 12.19 12.83 26.82
N PHE A 61 10.88 12.65 26.97
CA PHE A 61 10.01 12.00 26.00
C PHE A 61 8.55 12.35 26.29
N ASP A 62 7.69 12.13 25.30
CA ASP A 62 6.25 12.19 25.50
C ASP A 62 5.69 10.77 25.64
N ILE A 63 4.85 10.53 26.63
CA ILE A 63 4.22 9.23 26.89
C ILE A 63 2.72 9.36 27.12
N SER A 64 1.96 8.41 26.61
CA SER A 64 0.54 8.20 26.94
C SER A 64 0.33 6.73 27.30
N ILE A 65 -0.22 6.45 28.47
CA ILE A 65 -0.68 5.10 28.83
C ILE A 65 -2.07 4.90 28.22
N TRP A 66 -2.33 3.72 27.66
CA TRP A 66 -3.55 3.41 26.90
C TRP A 66 -4.43 2.32 27.55
N ASP A 67 -3.88 1.53 28.48
CA ASP A 67 -4.63 0.54 29.25
C ASP A 67 -4.27 0.65 30.74
N PHE A 68 -5.19 1.17 31.55
CA PHE A 68 -5.02 1.35 32.99
C PHE A 68 -4.98 0.02 33.77
N GLN A 69 -5.33 -1.10 33.15
CA GLN A 69 -5.33 -2.43 33.76
C GLN A 69 -3.96 -3.13 33.67
N ARG A 70 -2.99 -2.59 32.91
CA ARG A 70 -1.69 -3.24 32.65
C ARG A 70 -0.53 -2.52 33.32
N PHE A 71 -0.14 -3.00 34.50
CA PHE A 71 1.19 -2.77 35.06
C PHE A 71 2.29 -3.08 34.03
N GLY A 72 3.39 -2.32 34.08
CA GLY A 72 4.63 -2.70 33.40
C GLY A 72 5.72 -1.63 33.43
N HIS A 73 6.91 -2.02 32.99
CA HIS A 73 8.08 -1.14 32.94
C HIS A 73 8.04 -0.25 31.69
N ILE A 74 8.22 1.05 31.90
CA ILE A 74 8.30 2.07 30.84
C ILE A 74 9.72 2.13 30.30
N PHE A 75 10.71 2.39 31.17
CA PHE A 75 12.13 2.34 30.79
C PHE A 75 13.05 1.84 31.92
N ARG A 76 14.25 1.41 31.52
CA ARG A 76 15.40 1.18 32.40
C ARG A 76 16.66 1.80 31.82
N MET A 77 17.48 2.38 32.70
CA MET A 77 18.82 2.87 32.38
C MET A 77 19.84 2.02 33.12
N ILE A 78 20.68 1.29 32.39
CA ILE A 78 21.58 0.24 32.93
C ILE A 78 23.05 0.64 32.69
N ASP A 79 23.91 0.48 33.69
CA ASP A 79 25.35 0.78 33.62
C ASP A 79 26.24 -0.42 33.24
N GLU A 80 27.55 -0.18 33.06
CA GLU A 80 28.54 -1.22 32.74
C GLU A 80 28.67 -2.32 33.82
N ARG A 81 28.16 -2.09 35.04
CA ARG A 81 28.15 -3.05 36.17
C ARG A 81 26.82 -3.78 36.33
N LYS A 82 25.85 -3.53 35.44
CA LYS A 82 24.45 -3.99 35.50
C LYS A 82 23.69 -3.48 36.72
N LYS A 83 24.09 -2.33 37.28
CA LYS A 83 23.18 -1.53 38.10
C LYS A 83 22.18 -0.88 37.17
N GLU A 84 20.94 -0.71 37.61
CA GLU A 84 19.92 0.00 36.83
C GLU A 84 19.06 0.91 37.69
N VAL A 85 18.45 1.91 37.05
CA VAL A 85 17.31 2.68 37.57
C VAL A 85 16.14 2.49 36.63
N GLU A 86 14.94 2.42 37.19
CA GLU A 86 13.71 2.02 36.50
C GLU A 86 12.64 3.13 36.52
N PHE A 87 11.78 3.12 35.50
CA PHE A 87 10.53 3.87 35.49
C PHE A 87 9.38 2.96 35.10
N VAL A 88 8.31 2.91 35.89
CA VAL A 88 7.30 1.83 35.88
C VAL A 88 5.90 2.41 36.07
N PHE A 89 4.90 1.92 35.34
CA PHE A 89 3.49 2.25 35.61
C PHE A 89 2.87 1.22 36.56
N VAL A 90 2.25 1.70 37.64
CA VAL A 90 1.71 0.89 38.74
C VAL A 90 0.22 1.21 38.96
N ASN A 91 -0.60 0.16 39.02
CA ASN A 91 -2.06 0.24 39.15
C ASN A 91 -2.64 -0.66 40.27
N PHE A 92 -1.80 -1.31 41.08
CA PHE A 92 -2.20 -2.39 41.99
C PHE A 92 -3.14 -1.98 43.14
N TYR A 93 -3.25 -0.68 43.44
CA TYR A 93 -4.01 -0.15 44.57
C TYR A 93 -5.38 0.42 44.17
N GLY A 94 -5.82 0.11 42.94
CA GLY A 94 -7.11 0.50 42.37
C GLY A 94 -7.05 1.80 41.56
N ASP A 95 -8.10 2.00 40.76
CA ASP A 95 -8.24 3.07 39.74
C ASP A 95 -7.91 4.50 40.21
N ASN A 96 -8.05 4.78 41.51
CA ASN A 96 -7.81 6.10 42.11
C ASN A 96 -6.44 6.23 42.79
N GLN A 97 -5.58 5.20 42.74
CA GLN A 97 -4.24 5.17 43.35
C GLN A 97 -3.18 4.65 42.37
N MET A 98 -3.33 5.00 41.10
CA MET A 98 -2.35 4.68 40.05
C MET A 98 -1.23 5.73 40.01
N TYR A 99 -0.01 5.29 39.70
CA TYR A 99 1.16 6.17 39.64
C TYR A 99 2.23 5.66 38.67
N LEU A 100 3.10 6.59 38.28
CA LEU A 100 4.39 6.31 37.65
C LEU A 100 5.45 6.30 38.76
N ASP A 101 6.20 5.22 38.91
CA ASP A 101 7.27 5.07 39.92
C ASP A 101 8.63 5.18 39.25
N PHE A 102 9.46 6.14 39.68
CA PHE A 102 10.89 6.16 39.38
C PHE A 102 11.65 5.53 40.55
N HIS A 103 12.23 4.36 40.33
CA HIS A 103 12.92 3.58 41.36
C HIS A 103 14.42 3.45 41.08
N SER A 104 15.24 3.58 42.13
CA SER A 104 16.61 3.06 42.13
C SER A 104 16.70 1.81 43.02
N PRO A 105 16.79 0.61 42.42
CA PRO A 105 17.22 -0.61 43.09
C PRO A 105 18.57 -0.49 43.81
N ILE A 106 19.42 0.44 43.38
CA ILE A 106 20.79 0.65 43.89
C ILE A 106 20.78 1.26 45.29
N THR A 107 19.81 2.13 45.57
CA THR A 107 19.70 2.90 46.82
C THR A 107 18.39 2.66 47.59
N HIS A 108 17.51 1.83 47.03
CA HIS A 108 16.14 1.57 47.48
C HIS A 108 15.33 2.87 47.68
N LYS A 109 15.50 3.82 46.76
CA LYS A 109 14.73 5.07 46.70
C LYS A 109 13.71 5.02 45.57
N SER A 110 12.50 5.50 45.84
CA SER A 110 11.41 5.64 44.87
C SER A 110 10.84 7.04 44.90
N VAL A 111 10.27 7.45 43.77
CA VAL A 111 9.50 8.67 43.59
C VAL A 111 8.22 8.30 42.84
N GLN A 112 7.09 8.44 43.52
CA GLN A 112 5.77 8.12 42.98
C GLN A 112 5.09 9.39 42.47
N ILE A 113 4.63 9.33 41.23
CA ILE A 113 4.01 10.44 40.49
C ILE A 113 2.58 10.01 40.16
N PRO A 114 1.53 10.64 40.74
CA PRO A 114 0.15 10.21 40.53
C PRO A 114 -0.28 10.37 39.08
N ILE A 115 -1.09 9.44 38.58
CA ILE A 115 -1.75 9.54 37.27
C ILE A 115 -3.24 9.18 37.41
N SER A 116 -4.11 9.99 36.82
CA SER A 116 -5.56 9.77 36.91
C SER A 116 -6.03 8.71 35.91
N LYS A 117 -7.11 8.01 36.23
CA LYS A 117 -7.78 7.11 35.26
C LYS A 117 -8.34 7.87 34.07
N GLU A 118 -8.93 9.05 34.30
CA GLU A 118 -9.44 9.93 33.26
C GLU A 118 -8.37 10.27 32.23
N SER A 119 -7.14 10.60 32.67
CA SER A 119 -6.00 10.87 31.79
C SER A 119 -5.63 9.68 30.89
N ILE A 120 -5.73 8.45 31.40
CA ILE A 120 -5.47 7.24 30.64
C ILE A 120 -6.62 6.95 29.65
N GLU A 121 -7.87 7.09 30.09
CA GLU A 121 -9.07 6.90 29.24
C GLU A 121 -9.26 8.01 28.18
N ASN A 122 -8.70 9.20 28.41
CA ASN A 122 -8.58 10.28 27.43
C ASN A 122 -7.37 10.11 26.50
N LYS A 123 -6.48 9.14 26.75
CA LYS A 123 -5.20 8.93 26.04
C LYS A 123 -4.32 10.20 26.05
N GLU A 124 -4.28 10.90 27.19
CA GLU A 124 -3.50 12.13 27.36
C GLU A 124 -2.00 11.89 27.16
N LEU A 125 -1.32 12.89 26.59
CA LEU A 125 0.10 12.82 26.24
C LEU A 125 0.93 13.67 27.21
N LEU A 126 1.62 12.99 28.13
CA LEU A 126 2.42 13.59 29.19
C LEU A 126 3.87 13.77 28.71
N HIS A 127 4.37 15.01 28.74
CA HIS A 127 5.80 15.28 28.57
C HIS A 127 6.53 15.06 29.90
N ILE A 128 7.59 14.24 29.89
CA ILE A 128 8.37 13.92 31.10
C ILE A 128 9.84 14.23 30.85
N ASP A 129 10.46 14.97 31.77
CA ASP A 129 11.88 15.36 31.70
C ASP A 129 12.67 14.89 32.92
N PHE A 130 13.65 14.02 32.70
CA PHE A 130 14.57 13.51 33.72
C PHE A 130 15.94 14.17 33.57
N LEU A 131 16.35 14.95 34.58
CA LEU A 131 17.69 15.49 34.72
C LEU A 131 18.47 14.70 35.78
N PHE A 132 19.30 13.77 35.31
CA PHE A 132 20.25 13.01 36.12
C PHE A 132 21.50 13.87 36.35
N ASN A 133 21.84 14.14 37.61
CA ASN A 133 23.10 14.79 37.99
C ASN A 133 23.96 13.80 38.79
N LEU A 134 25.11 13.43 38.21
CA LEU A 134 26.00 12.39 38.70
C LEU A 134 27.00 12.91 39.75
N GLU A 135 27.22 14.23 39.84
CA GLU A 135 28.06 14.85 40.87
C GLU A 135 27.35 14.93 42.22
N GLN A 136 26.03 15.14 42.21
CA GLN A 136 25.17 15.30 43.40
C GLN A 136 24.34 14.03 43.69
N ASP A 137 24.60 12.94 42.97
CA ASP A 137 23.89 11.65 43.06
C ASP A 137 22.36 11.81 43.16
N LYS A 138 21.77 12.49 42.17
CA LYS A 138 20.32 12.77 42.18
C LYS A 138 19.70 12.79 40.78
N THR A 139 18.40 12.55 40.71
CA THR A 139 17.57 12.82 39.53
C THR A 139 16.47 13.81 39.89
N ILE A 140 16.26 14.82 39.05
CA ILE A 140 15.09 15.69 39.08
C ILE A 140 14.17 15.22 37.95
N ILE A 141 12.88 15.07 38.23
CA ILE A 141 11.84 14.66 37.27
C ILE A 141 10.84 15.81 37.17
N THR A 142 10.59 16.33 35.97
CA THR A 142 9.63 17.42 35.71
C THR A 142 8.50 16.91 34.82
N ILE A 143 7.25 17.20 35.19
CA ILE A 143 6.04 16.87 34.42
C ILE A 143 5.07 18.05 34.55
N GLY A 144 4.74 18.71 33.44
CA GLY A 144 4.05 20.01 33.50
C GLY A 144 4.86 21.01 34.32
N ASP A 145 4.23 21.63 35.30
CA ASP A 145 4.87 22.54 36.27
C ASP A 145 5.42 21.82 37.53
N ASP A 146 5.09 20.54 37.75
CA ASP A 146 5.48 19.77 38.93
C ASP A 146 6.92 19.23 38.83
N GLN A 147 7.63 19.26 39.96
CA GLN A 147 9.00 18.73 40.09
C GLN A 147 9.15 17.76 41.26
N TYR A 148 9.72 16.59 40.97
CA TYR A 148 10.03 15.53 41.93
C TYR A 148 11.54 15.26 41.96
N ILE A 149 12.07 14.81 43.11
CA ILE A 149 13.52 14.61 43.29
C ILE A 149 13.79 13.25 43.93
N CYS A 150 14.62 12.44 43.27
CA CYS A 150 15.15 11.19 43.81
C CYS A 150 16.63 11.35 44.17
N THR A 151 17.01 11.04 45.41
CA THR A 151 18.42 11.02 45.87
C THR A 151 18.58 10.15 47.13
N PRO A 152 19.71 9.43 47.30
CA PRO A 152 20.72 9.12 46.28
C PRO A 152 20.16 8.22 45.16
N ILE A 153 20.77 8.21 43.97
CA ILE A 153 20.39 7.29 42.87
C ILE A 153 21.40 6.16 42.63
N GLY A 154 22.66 6.30 43.03
CA GLY A 154 23.68 5.23 43.01
C GLY A 154 24.39 4.98 41.66
N LEU A 155 24.16 5.84 40.67
CA LEU A 155 24.88 5.84 39.38
C LEU A 155 26.28 6.44 39.54
N GLU A 156 27.24 5.96 38.75
CA GLU A 156 28.65 6.35 38.87
C GLU A 156 29.00 7.57 38.00
N ASN A 157 30.01 8.36 38.39
CA ASN A 157 30.54 9.48 37.60
C ASN A 157 32.03 9.29 37.29
N PRO A 158 32.46 9.20 36.02
CA PRO A 158 31.63 8.97 34.83
C PRO A 158 30.94 7.60 34.86
N SER A 159 29.94 7.43 34.01
CA SER A 159 29.32 6.13 33.70
C SER A 159 29.21 5.94 32.18
N ALA A 160 28.95 4.72 31.74
CA ALA A 160 28.46 4.46 30.40
C ALA A 160 27.18 3.62 30.49
N ILE A 161 26.12 4.12 29.85
CA ILE A 161 24.77 3.60 30.02
C ILE A 161 24.19 3.02 28.73
N MET A 162 23.31 2.04 28.91
CA MET A 162 22.33 1.59 27.93
C MET A 162 20.93 2.02 28.38
N LEU A 163 20.03 2.32 27.45
CA LEU A 163 18.66 2.74 27.73
C LEU A 163 17.69 1.82 26.98
N ALA A 164 16.76 1.22 27.72
CA ALA A 164 15.74 0.31 27.19
C ALA A 164 14.35 0.82 27.56
N PHE A 165 13.41 0.81 26.61
CA PHE A 165 11.98 1.01 26.86
C PHE A 165 11.22 -0.30 26.59
N GLY A 166 10.18 -0.58 27.39
CA GLY A 166 9.38 -1.81 27.31
C GLY A 166 10.18 -3.07 27.66
N LEU A 167 9.97 -4.16 26.90
CA LEU A 167 10.49 -5.48 27.24
C LEU A 167 12.03 -5.53 27.28
N TYR A 168 12.60 -5.81 28.46
CA TYR A 168 14.03 -6.00 28.63
C TYR A 168 14.36 -6.97 29.77
N GLY A 169 15.42 -7.77 29.60
CA GLY A 169 15.92 -8.69 30.63
C GLY A 169 14.92 -9.79 31.02
N LEU A 170 14.78 -10.03 32.32
CA LEU A 170 13.86 -11.03 32.90
C LEU A 170 12.47 -10.46 33.25
N ASN A 171 12.34 -9.13 33.27
CA ASN A 171 11.12 -8.45 33.67
C ASN A 171 10.26 -8.21 32.41
N LEU A 172 9.22 -9.03 32.26
CA LEU A 172 8.52 -9.23 30.98
C LEU A 172 7.35 -8.26 30.76
N ASP A 173 6.93 -7.54 31.80
CA ASP A 173 5.70 -6.76 31.79
C ASP A 173 5.91 -5.33 31.27
N VAL A 174 5.03 -4.96 30.33
CA VAL A 174 5.08 -3.74 29.53
C VAL A 174 3.67 -3.16 29.54
N PRO A 175 3.48 -1.88 29.88
CA PRO A 175 2.17 -1.27 29.84
C PRO A 175 1.79 -1.01 28.38
N GLN A 176 0.48 -0.94 28.06
CA GLN A 176 0.12 -0.44 26.74
C GLN A 176 0.40 1.06 26.73
N MET A 177 1.42 1.50 25.98
CA MET A 177 1.87 2.89 25.99
C MET A 177 2.26 3.38 24.60
N LEU A 178 1.85 4.60 24.27
CA LEU A 178 2.35 5.37 23.14
C LEU A 178 3.53 6.23 23.60
N LEU A 179 4.66 6.10 22.92
CA LEU A 179 5.88 6.87 23.16
C LEU A 179 6.19 7.76 21.94
N LYS A 180 6.61 9.02 22.16
CA LYS A 180 7.06 9.95 21.11
C LYS A 180 8.31 10.74 21.53
N ASN A 181 8.96 11.36 20.54
CA ASN A 181 9.87 12.51 20.70
C ASN A 181 11.02 12.38 21.71
N ILE A 182 11.58 11.17 21.88
CA ILE A 182 12.64 10.90 22.85
C ILE A 182 13.87 11.78 22.55
N CYS A 183 14.26 12.60 23.52
CA CYS A 183 15.43 13.48 23.50
C CYS A 183 16.45 13.02 24.55
N ILE A 184 17.71 12.88 24.15
CA ILE A 184 18.83 12.51 25.02
C ILE A 184 19.93 13.55 24.84
N ASP A 185 20.24 14.31 25.89
CA ASP A 185 21.24 15.38 25.90
C ASP A 185 22.30 15.12 26.98
N THR A 186 23.57 15.08 26.58
CA THR A 186 24.72 14.86 27.48
C THR A 186 25.42 16.16 27.90
N PHE A 187 24.88 17.33 27.56
CA PHE A 187 25.44 18.68 27.82
C PHE A 187 26.87 18.93 27.30
N LYS A 188 27.43 17.98 26.54
CA LYS A 188 28.79 17.98 25.96
C LYS A 188 28.68 17.65 24.47
N ASP A 189 28.12 18.60 23.72
CA ASP A 189 27.93 18.59 22.25
C ASP A 189 27.01 17.51 21.65
N LYS A 190 26.40 16.61 22.44
CA LYS A 190 25.59 15.50 21.93
C LYS A 190 24.13 15.55 22.38
N ILE A 191 23.28 16.15 21.54
CA ILE A 191 21.82 16.06 21.61
C ILE A 191 21.32 15.07 20.55
N LEU A 192 20.55 14.06 20.95
CA LEU A 192 19.94 13.06 20.08
C LEU A 192 18.42 13.14 20.22
N LYS A 193 17.71 13.40 19.11
CA LYS A 193 16.24 13.44 19.07
C LYS A 193 15.69 12.34 18.17
N PHE A 194 14.81 11.49 18.72
CA PHE A 194 14.22 10.33 18.07
C PHE A 194 12.68 10.49 18.07
N PRO A 195 12.07 10.98 16.97
CA PRO A 195 10.61 11.22 16.93
C PRO A 195 9.76 9.96 16.97
N LEU A 196 10.33 8.81 16.57
CA LEU A 196 9.64 7.54 16.34
C LEU A 196 8.66 7.63 15.16
N GLY A 197 9.13 8.18 14.04
CA GLY A 197 8.31 8.48 12.86
C GLY A 197 8.39 7.45 11.73
N GLU A 198 9.28 6.47 11.84
CA GLU A 198 9.45 5.38 10.88
C GLU A 198 8.12 4.64 10.61
N SER A 199 7.85 4.25 9.36
CA SER A 199 6.65 3.47 9.01
C SER A 199 6.90 1.96 8.95
N SER A 200 8.16 1.52 8.80
CA SER A 200 8.49 0.10 8.71
C SER A 200 9.90 -0.26 9.21
N GLY A 201 10.05 -1.53 9.59
CA GLY A 201 11.32 -2.11 10.00
C GLY A 201 11.68 -1.83 11.46
N ASN A 202 12.86 -2.32 11.85
CA ASN A 202 13.20 -2.59 13.25
C ASN A 202 14.25 -1.63 13.84
N LYS A 203 14.39 -0.41 13.30
CA LYS A 203 15.42 0.57 13.71
C LYS A 203 14.94 2.02 13.64
N VAL A 204 15.11 2.75 14.73
CA VAL A 204 14.84 4.20 14.84
C VAL A 204 16.13 4.99 14.56
N TYR A 205 16.04 6.20 14.00
CA TYR A 205 17.17 7.08 13.73
C TYR A 205 17.06 8.44 14.44
N ALA A 206 18.18 8.91 14.99
CA ALA A 206 18.24 10.24 15.57
C ALA A 206 18.33 11.32 14.47
N ILE A 207 17.52 12.38 14.58
CA ILE A 207 17.52 13.53 13.67
C ILE A 207 18.95 14.08 13.51
N LYS A 208 19.38 14.25 12.25
CA LYS A 208 20.70 14.81 11.85
C LYS A 208 21.92 14.04 12.39
N SER A 209 21.72 12.84 12.97
CA SER A 209 22.78 12.03 13.59
C SER A 209 22.99 10.71 12.82
N ARG A 210 24.04 9.97 13.21
CA ARG A 210 24.27 8.57 12.79
C ARG A 210 23.81 7.55 13.83
N GLU A 211 23.46 8.00 15.03
CA GLU A 211 23.00 7.13 16.10
C GLU A 211 21.60 6.57 15.79
N LYS A 212 21.37 5.34 16.27
CA LYS A 212 20.21 4.51 15.97
C LYS A 212 19.75 3.81 17.24
N ALA A 213 18.46 3.47 17.32
CA ALA A 213 17.95 2.47 18.25
C ALA A 213 17.53 1.22 17.48
N THR A 214 17.40 0.08 18.17
CA THR A 214 16.78 -1.14 17.64
C THR A 214 15.42 -1.32 18.30
N VAL A 215 14.37 -1.60 17.53
CA VAL A 215 13.04 -1.92 18.04
C VAL A 215 12.65 -3.34 17.67
N ARG A 216 12.07 -4.08 18.64
CA ARG A 216 11.41 -5.36 18.42
C ARG A 216 9.91 -5.15 18.44
N ASN A 217 9.20 -5.87 17.57
CA ASN A 217 7.73 -5.83 17.44
C ASN A 217 7.16 -4.39 17.41
N PRO A 218 7.59 -3.55 16.45
CA PRO A 218 7.15 -2.16 16.38
C PRO A 218 5.70 -2.02 15.90
N ASN A 219 4.89 -1.26 16.63
CA ASN A 219 3.59 -0.78 16.18
C ASN A 219 3.67 0.73 15.90
N TRP A 220 4.05 1.07 14.67
CA TRP A 220 4.28 2.46 14.24
C TRP A 220 2.97 3.22 14.06
N MET A 221 2.76 4.30 14.81
CA MET A 221 1.50 5.07 14.77
C MET A 221 1.19 5.67 13.40
N ILE A 222 2.22 6.09 12.63
CA ILE A 222 2.06 6.62 11.28
C ILE A 222 1.26 5.69 10.34
N ASN A 223 1.30 4.37 10.57
CA ASN A 223 0.50 3.42 9.80
C ASN A 223 -1.01 3.55 10.07
N LYS A 224 -1.44 3.92 11.29
CA LYS A 224 -2.86 4.16 11.62
C LYS A 224 -3.43 5.43 10.97
N HIS A 225 -2.58 6.32 10.46
CA HIS A 225 -2.99 7.48 9.67
C HIS A 225 -3.21 7.16 8.17
N PHE A 226 -2.99 5.91 7.76
CA PHE A 226 -3.19 5.47 6.36
C PHE A 226 -4.01 4.19 6.23
N TYR A 227 -3.72 3.16 7.04
CA TYR A 227 -4.38 1.87 6.98
C TYR A 227 -5.60 1.83 7.89
N TRP A 228 -6.78 1.55 7.33
CA TRP A 228 -8.01 1.37 8.10
C TRP A 228 -7.88 0.23 9.13
N GLN A 229 -8.28 0.50 10.37
CA GLN A 229 -8.32 -0.47 11.46
C GLN A 229 -9.74 -1.00 11.62
N THR A 230 -9.98 -2.30 11.50
CA THR A 230 -11.29 -2.90 11.81
C THR A 230 -11.58 -2.73 13.31
N LYS A 231 -12.68 -2.05 13.66
CA LYS A 231 -13.13 -1.86 15.05
C LYS A 231 -14.20 -2.88 15.44
N ALA A 232 -15.19 -3.13 14.56
CA ALA A 232 -16.20 -4.16 14.75
C ALA A 232 -16.71 -4.73 13.41
N SER A 233 -17.22 -5.96 13.45
CA SER A 233 -17.94 -6.60 12.33
C SER A 233 -19.00 -7.55 12.91
N PHE A 234 -20.27 -7.37 12.55
CA PHE A 234 -21.39 -8.14 13.09
C PHE A 234 -22.61 -8.07 12.16
N SER A 235 -23.58 -8.97 12.34
CA SER A 235 -24.80 -9.03 11.54
C SER A 235 -26.04 -8.82 12.41
N VAL A 236 -27.10 -8.20 11.87
CA VAL A 236 -28.37 -7.92 12.55
C VAL A 236 -29.55 -8.14 11.59
N ASP A 237 -30.66 -8.65 12.11
CA ASP A 237 -31.89 -8.88 11.34
C ASP A 237 -32.54 -7.56 10.91
N LYS A 238 -33.15 -7.55 9.71
CA LYS A 238 -33.72 -6.37 9.01
C LYS A 238 -32.65 -5.38 8.51
N GLN A 239 -33.13 -4.34 7.82
CA GLN A 239 -32.34 -3.15 7.47
C GLN A 239 -31.90 -2.41 8.74
N VAL A 240 -30.65 -1.95 8.76
CA VAL A 240 -30.06 -1.19 9.87
C VAL A 240 -29.78 0.25 9.45
N PHE A 241 -29.96 1.15 10.41
CA PHE A 241 -29.69 2.57 10.30
C PHE A 241 -28.69 2.99 11.39
N VAL A 242 -27.85 3.99 11.09
CA VAL A 242 -26.83 4.49 12.02
C VAL A 242 -26.76 6.01 12.00
N THR A 243 -26.59 6.60 13.17
CA THR A 243 -26.19 8.00 13.36
C THR A 243 -25.17 8.11 14.49
N TYR A 244 -24.64 9.30 14.73
CA TYR A 244 -23.53 9.55 15.64
C TYR A 244 -23.90 10.55 16.74
N ASP A 245 -23.62 10.19 17.98
CA ASP A 245 -23.66 11.08 19.13
C ASP A 245 -22.25 11.61 19.41
N PRO A 246 -21.98 12.90 19.10
CA PRO A 246 -20.67 13.51 19.31
C PRO A 246 -20.39 13.86 20.79
N SER A 247 -21.40 13.83 21.66
CA SER A 247 -21.25 14.18 23.08
C SER A 247 -20.66 13.01 23.87
N LEU A 248 -21.25 11.81 23.77
CA LEU A 248 -20.73 10.60 24.41
C LEU A 248 -19.77 9.80 23.49
N ASN A 249 -19.55 10.29 22.27
CA ASN A 249 -18.63 9.74 21.27
C ASN A 249 -18.97 8.27 20.94
N GLN A 250 -20.21 8.06 20.50
CA GLN A 250 -20.79 6.74 20.27
C GLN A 250 -21.67 6.69 19.01
N LEU A 251 -21.73 5.53 18.37
CA LEU A 251 -22.66 5.29 17.27
C LEU A 251 -23.98 4.73 17.82
N LEU A 252 -25.09 5.28 17.31
CA LEU A 252 -26.45 4.88 17.59
C LEU A 252 -26.93 4.00 16.44
N ILE A 253 -27.05 2.70 16.67
CA ILE A 253 -27.30 1.69 15.63
C ILE A 253 -28.64 1.02 15.90
N THR A 254 -29.61 1.12 14.98
CA THR A 254 -30.97 0.60 15.16
C THR A 254 -31.45 -0.22 13.96
N ASN A 255 -32.26 -1.25 14.25
CA ASN A 255 -33.03 -2.03 13.26
C ASN A 255 -34.56 -1.87 13.44
N GLY A 256 -34.99 -0.86 14.19
CA GLY A 256 -36.38 -0.59 14.55
C GLY A 256 -36.91 -1.40 15.74
N ASP A 257 -36.49 -2.66 15.90
CA ASP A 257 -36.86 -3.48 17.06
C ASP A 257 -35.95 -3.22 18.27
N SER A 258 -34.75 -2.69 18.03
CA SER A 258 -33.74 -2.49 19.08
C SER A 258 -32.73 -1.39 18.74
N LEU A 259 -32.20 -0.76 19.80
CA LEU A 259 -31.09 0.19 19.76
C LEU A 259 -29.84 -0.42 20.40
N LEU A 260 -28.71 -0.25 19.73
CA LEU A 260 -27.36 -0.55 20.19
C LEU A 260 -26.54 0.75 20.23
N PHE A 261 -25.83 0.97 21.33
CA PHE A 261 -24.81 2.03 21.41
C PHE A 261 -23.44 1.37 21.26
N TYR A 262 -22.59 1.92 20.39
CA TYR A 262 -21.20 1.47 20.21
C TYR A 262 -20.25 2.60 20.57
N ASN A 263 -19.53 2.46 21.69
CA ASN A 263 -18.68 3.52 22.21
C ASN A 263 -17.32 3.52 21.49
N LEU A 264 -16.97 4.66 20.89
CA LEU A 264 -15.80 4.77 20.02
C LEU A 264 -14.48 4.91 20.80
N ARG A 265 -14.53 5.27 22.09
CA ARG A 265 -13.34 5.49 22.94
C ARG A 265 -12.62 4.18 23.28
N ASN A 266 -13.39 3.15 23.58
CA ASN A 266 -12.93 1.82 24.02
C ASN A 266 -13.34 0.69 23.05
N ASP A 267 -14.04 1.00 21.95
CA ASP A 267 -14.50 0.05 20.93
C ASP A 267 -15.48 -1.03 21.48
N VAL A 268 -16.27 -0.70 22.51
CA VAL A 268 -17.22 -1.62 23.21
C VAL A 268 -18.70 -1.29 22.93
N PHE A 269 -19.54 -2.32 22.83
CA PHE A 269 -21.01 -2.20 22.77
C PHE A 269 -21.66 -2.07 24.16
N SER A 270 -22.70 -1.25 24.25
CA SER A 270 -23.60 -1.22 25.41
C SER A 270 -24.47 -2.49 25.50
N GLN A 271 -25.30 -2.57 26.54
CA GLN A 271 -26.48 -3.41 26.51
C GLN A 271 -27.38 -3.04 25.31
N ARG A 272 -27.99 -4.03 24.65
CA ARG A 272 -29.03 -3.81 23.64
C ARG A 272 -30.33 -3.43 24.32
N HIS A 273 -30.95 -2.33 23.89
CA HIS A 273 -32.25 -1.88 24.36
C HIS A 273 -33.32 -2.27 23.35
N ALA A 274 -34.46 -2.80 23.83
CA ALA A 274 -35.62 -3.04 22.97
C ALA A 274 -36.34 -1.71 22.70
N LEU A 275 -36.90 -1.59 21.50
CA LEU A 275 -37.71 -0.45 21.05
C LEU A 275 -39.16 -0.90 20.83
N HIS A 276 -40.09 0.04 20.97
CA HIS A 276 -41.52 -0.20 20.79
C HIS A 276 -42.08 0.72 19.69
N PRO A 277 -41.66 0.55 18.42
CA PRO A 277 -42.13 1.36 17.31
C PRO A 277 -43.64 1.19 17.08
N PRO A 278 -44.32 2.20 16.53
CA PRO A 278 -45.73 2.11 16.12
C PRO A 278 -46.01 0.97 15.12
N GLN A 279 -47.28 0.55 15.07
CA GLN A 279 -47.65 -0.64 14.34
C GLN A 279 -47.59 -0.41 12.81
N ASN A 280 -46.59 -1.05 12.19
CA ASN A 280 -46.17 -1.00 10.79
C ASN A 280 -45.11 0.06 10.44
N PHE A 281 -44.60 0.83 11.42
CA PHE A 281 -43.59 1.86 11.20
C PHE A 281 -42.35 1.34 10.48
N ARG A 282 -42.10 1.84 9.27
CA ARG A 282 -40.92 1.50 8.46
C ARG A 282 -39.93 2.65 8.50
N ILE A 283 -38.81 2.46 9.20
CA ILE A 283 -37.74 3.45 9.25
C ILE A 283 -37.20 3.69 7.83
N ASN A 284 -37.04 4.96 7.44
CA ASN A 284 -36.39 5.39 6.21
C ASN A 284 -35.06 6.12 6.47
N ASP A 285 -34.90 6.77 7.62
CA ASP A 285 -33.68 7.46 8.03
C ASP A 285 -33.64 7.73 9.56
N VAL A 286 -32.47 8.09 10.08
CA VAL A 286 -32.28 8.43 11.51
C VAL A 286 -31.37 9.64 11.71
N LEU A 287 -31.76 10.55 12.61
CA LEU A 287 -30.96 11.71 13.03
C LEU A 287 -30.84 11.76 14.55
N PHE A 288 -29.72 12.27 15.05
CA PHE A 288 -29.53 12.56 16.47
C PHE A 288 -29.35 14.05 16.70
N ASP A 289 -30.25 14.65 17.47
CA ASP A 289 -30.16 16.06 17.87
C ASP A 289 -29.37 16.19 19.18
N ALA A 290 -28.06 16.40 19.05
CA ALA A 290 -27.15 16.60 20.18
C ALA A 290 -27.48 17.85 21.04
N ARG A 291 -28.37 18.74 20.60
CA ARG A 291 -28.86 19.89 21.39
C ARG A 291 -30.01 19.50 22.33
N THR A 292 -30.79 18.46 21.98
CA THR A 292 -31.91 17.95 22.80
C THR A 292 -31.70 16.52 23.30
N ASP A 293 -30.50 15.96 23.08
CA ASP A 293 -30.12 14.56 23.40
C ASP A 293 -31.14 13.54 22.86
N THR A 294 -31.72 13.81 21.69
CA THR A 294 -32.88 13.06 21.15
C THR A 294 -32.54 12.34 19.85
N LEU A 295 -32.80 11.02 19.83
CA LEU A 295 -32.76 10.21 18.62
C LEU A 295 -34.11 10.28 17.89
N MET A 296 -34.10 10.75 16.65
CA MET A 296 -35.24 10.84 15.76
C MET A 296 -35.20 9.70 14.73
N LEU A 297 -36.25 8.89 14.71
CA LEU A 297 -36.50 7.85 13.72
C LEU A 297 -37.57 8.36 12.76
N PHE A 298 -37.19 8.59 11.50
CA PHE A 298 -38.13 8.93 10.43
C PHE A 298 -38.61 7.66 9.76
N GLY A 299 -39.84 7.66 9.28
CA GLY A 299 -40.41 6.49 8.61
C GLY A 299 -41.77 6.72 7.99
N SER A 300 -42.25 5.70 7.28
CA SER A 300 -43.52 5.70 6.56
C SER A 300 -44.61 4.96 7.34
N GLU A 301 -45.70 5.68 7.65
CA GLU A 301 -46.98 5.14 8.15
C GLU A 301 -48.15 5.66 7.28
N PRO A 302 -49.36 5.06 7.33
CA PRO A 302 -50.53 5.54 6.59
C PRO A 302 -51.07 6.91 7.01
N PHE A 303 -50.56 7.48 8.10
CA PHE A 303 -50.97 8.76 8.69
C PHE A 303 -49.76 9.45 9.34
N SER A 304 -49.78 10.79 9.41
CA SER A 304 -48.80 11.56 10.15
C SER A 304 -48.77 11.17 11.64
N LEU A 305 -47.58 11.04 12.20
CA LEU A 305 -47.30 10.40 13.48
C LEU A 305 -46.16 11.13 14.20
N PHE A 306 -46.35 11.39 15.50
CA PHE A 306 -45.30 11.82 16.40
C PHE A 306 -45.44 11.09 17.74
N GLN A 307 -44.61 10.07 17.96
CA GLN A 307 -44.61 9.29 19.20
C GLN A 307 -43.25 9.41 19.89
N ARG A 308 -43.24 9.61 21.21
CA ARG A 308 -42.03 9.59 22.03
C ARG A 308 -41.97 8.33 22.90
N GLU A 309 -40.79 7.73 22.96
CA GLU A 309 -40.41 6.62 23.84
C GLU A 309 -39.23 7.06 24.70
N LEU A 310 -39.13 6.49 25.91
CA LEU A 310 -37.99 6.65 26.81
C LEU A 310 -37.46 5.26 27.15
N ILE A 311 -36.23 4.97 26.73
CA ILE A 311 -35.55 3.73 27.09
C ILE A 311 -34.81 3.91 28.44
N PRO A 312 -34.25 2.85 29.06
CA PRO A 312 -33.49 2.97 30.30
C PRO A 312 -32.39 4.05 30.24
N ASN A 313 -32.09 4.65 31.39
CA ASN A 313 -31.29 5.87 31.55
C ASN A 313 -31.96 7.16 31.00
N ASN A 314 -33.26 7.13 30.72
CA ASN A 314 -34.07 8.25 30.23
C ASN A 314 -33.67 8.80 28.85
N PHE A 315 -32.98 8.02 28.02
CA PHE A 315 -32.62 8.43 26.66
C PHE A 315 -33.88 8.55 25.78
N PRO A 316 -34.20 9.72 25.22
CA PRO A 316 -35.44 9.97 24.48
C PRO A 316 -35.33 9.60 23.00
N ILE A 317 -36.37 8.90 22.52
CA ILE A 317 -36.51 8.47 21.13
C ILE A 317 -37.82 9.01 20.59
N THR A 318 -37.81 9.55 19.37
CA THR A 318 -38.99 10.11 18.70
C THR A 318 -39.22 9.44 17.35
N TYR A 319 -40.37 8.79 17.18
CA TYR A 319 -40.83 8.24 15.91
C TYR A 319 -41.66 9.28 15.17
N ILE A 320 -41.30 9.55 13.91
CA ILE A 320 -41.86 10.60 13.08
C ILE A 320 -42.31 10.02 11.73
N SER A 321 -43.59 10.15 11.39
CA SER A 321 -44.09 10.06 10.01
C SER A 321 -44.79 11.36 9.67
N THR A 322 -44.62 11.83 8.46
CA THR A 322 -45.22 13.05 7.92
C THR A 322 -46.51 12.76 7.14
N ASP A 323 -47.12 13.79 6.57
CA ASP A 323 -48.23 13.71 5.60
C ASP A 323 -47.82 13.02 4.28
N GLU A 324 -46.61 13.28 3.79
CA GLU A 324 -46.00 12.55 2.67
C GLU A 324 -45.08 11.43 3.17
N ALA A 325 -45.52 10.17 3.01
CA ALA A 325 -44.71 8.99 3.31
C ALA A 325 -43.48 8.92 2.39
N THR A 326 -42.32 9.35 2.91
CA THR A 326 -41.08 9.49 2.15
C THR A 326 -40.33 8.16 2.01
N ASP A 327 -40.85 7.27 1.16
CA ASP A 327 -40.15 6.05 0.68
C ASP A 327 -38.93 6.38 -0.24
N ALA A 328 -38.25 7.50 0.00
CA ALA A 328 -37.12 8.01 -0.77
C ALA A 328 -35.79 7.41 -0.27
N LEU A 329 -35.20 6.53 -1.06
CA LEU A 329 -33.91 5.91 -0.75
C LEU A 329 -32.75 6.89 -1.02
N HIS A 330 -31.73 6.84 -0.17
CA HIS A 330 -30.46 7.59 -0.33
C HIS A 330 -30.64 9.10 -0.55
N HIS A 331 -31.63 9.67 0.15
CA HIS A 331 -31.74 11.10 0.40
C HIS A 331 -30.79 11.54 1.52
N ASN A 332 -30.43 12.82 1.52
CA ASN A 332 -29.75 13.45 2.65
C ASN A 332 -30.79 14.05 3.59
N SER A 333 -30.68 13.75 4.88
CA SER A 333 -31.37 14.49 5.93
C SER A 333 -30.33 15.08 6.87
N PHE A 334 -30.62 16.25 7.43
CA PHE A 334 -29.70 16.97 8.31
C PHE A 334 -30.44 17.96 9.22
N LEU A 335 -29.77 18.36 10.30
CA LEU A 335 -30.25 19.36 11.25
C LEU A 335 -29.53 20.69 11.02
N SER A 336 -30.26 21.80 11.12
CA SER A 336 -29.66 23.14 11.30
C SER A 336 -29.15 23.34 12.75
N GLN A 337 -28.47 24.46 13.02
CA GLN A 337 -28.15 24.86 14.40
C GLN A 337 -29.39 25.11 15.28
N THR A 338 -30.56 25.34 14.68
CA THR A 338 -31.85 25.44 15.36
C THR A 338 -32.54 24.08 15.56
N SER A 339 -31.89 22.97 15.18
CA SER A 339 -32.43 21.60 15.05
C SER A 339 -33.73 21.52 14.25
N ASP A 340 -33.87 22.39 13.24
CA ASP A 340 -34.86 22.20 12.19
C ASP A 340 -34.39 21.06 11.28
N VAL A 341 -35.28 20.13 10.95
CA VAL A 341 -34.99 18.97 10.10
C VAL A 341 -35.19 19.35 8.64
N PHE A 342 -34.17 19.13 7.82
CA PHE A 342 -34.22 19.31 6.37
C PHE A 342 -33.93 18.00 5.65
N ILE A 343 -34.51 17.84 4.46
CA ILE A 343 -34.28 16.73 3.53
C ILE A 343 -33.94 17.29 2.15
N PHE A 344 -32.94 16.68 1.48
CA PHE A 344 -32.55 16.96 0.11
C PHE A 344 -32.41 15.67 -0.73
N GLY A 345 -33.00 15.69 -1.92
CA GLY A 345 -32.77 14.70 -2.97
C GLY A 345 -33.26 13.28 -2.66
N GLY A 346 -32.53 12.28 -3.15
CA GLY A 346 -32.88 10.86 -3.04
C GLY A 346 -33.64 10.31 -4.24
N TYR A 347 -34.16 9.08 -4.11
CA TYR A 347 -34.86 8.36 -5.17
C TYR A 347 -36.12 7.65 -4.66
N SER A 348 -37.26 7.92 -5.28
CA SER A 348 -38.53 7.19 -5.10
C SER A 348 -39.29 7.14 -6.43
N ASN A 349 -40.22 6.19 -6.60
CA ASN A 349 -41.15 6.15 -7.74
C ASN A 349 -40.50 6.38 -9.13
N TYR A 350 -39.36 5.71 -9.40
CA TYR A 350 -38.57 5.82 -10.63
C TYR A 350 -38.01 7.23 -10.93
N THR A 351 -37.93 8.08 -9.91
CA THR A 351 -37.59 9.50 -10.00
C THR A 351 -36.49 9.86 -8.99
N TYR A 352 -35.42 10.48 -9.44
CA TYR A 352 -34.43 11.19 -8.62
C TYR A 352 -34.97 12.58 -8.26
N SER A 353 -34.75 13.06 -7.04
CA SER A 353 -35.16 14.41 -6.62
C SER A 353 -33.99 15.39 -6.54
N ASN A 354 -34.27 16.68 -6.71
CA ASN A 354 -33.45 17.81 -6.24
C ASN A 354 -34.22 18.75 -5.29
N SER A 355 -35.43 18.38 -4.86
CA SER A 355 -36.20 19.18 -3.90
C SER A 355 -35.45 19.30 -2.58
N ILE A 356 -35.60 20.45 -1.93
CA ILE A 356 -35.18 20.72 -0.57
C ILE A 356 -36.47 20.93 0.21
N SER A 357 -36.71 20.16 1.27
CA SER A 357 -37.85 20.36 2.16
C SER A 357 -37.42 20.50 3.61
N LYS A 358 -38.23 21.20 4.40
CA LYS A 358 -38.14 21.26 5.86
C LYS A 358 -39.33 20.49 6.44
N ILE A 359 -39.10 19.68 7.47
CA ILE A 359 -40.19 19.03 8.21
C ILE A 359 -40.67 19.99 9.29
N ASN A 360 -41.96 20.32 9.28
CA ASN A 360 -42.60 21.03 10.37
C ASN A 360 -43.02 20.04 11.46
N LEU A 361 -42.30 19.99 12.59
CA LEU A 361 -42.53 19.02 13.66
C LEU A 361 -43.83 19.25 14.49
N GLU A 362 -44.51 20.39 14.32
CA GLU A 362 -45.79 20.66 15.02
C GLU A 362 -47.00 20.19 14.21
N SER A 363 -46.97 20.38 12.89
CA SER A 363 -48.04 19.97 11.96
C SER A 363 -47.77 18.63 11.26
N LEU A 364 -46.54 18.13 11.34
CA LEU A 364 -46.05 16.89 10.72
C LEU A 364 -46.18 16.91 9.19
N THR A 365 -45.88 18.06 8.59
CA THR A 365 -45.94 18.29 7.14
C THR A 365 -44.56 18.55 6.53
N HIS A 366 -44.38 18.21 5.26
CA HIS A 366 -43.25 18.69 4.45
C HIS A 366 -43.52 20.09 3.89
N GLU A 367 -42.61 21.02 4.15
CA GLU A 367 -42.57 22.36 3.53
C GLU A 367 -41.48 22.35 2.45
N GLU A 368 -41.86 22.34 1.16
CA GLU A 368 -40.89 22.43 0.06
C GLU A 368 -40.35 23.87 -0.09
N LEU A 369 -39.02 24.01 -0.07
CA LEU A 369 -38.33 25.29 -0.03
C LEU A 369 -37.76 25.66 -1.40
N ASN A 370 -38.17 26.82 -1.89
CA ASN A 370 -37.81 27.32 -3.22
C ASN A 370 -36.47 28.08 -3.18
N PHE A 371 -35.36 27.34 -3.08
CA PHE A 371 -34.01 27.91 -3.10
C PHE A 371 -33.69 28.60 -4.44
N SER A 372 -32.98 29.73 -4.34
CA SER A 372 -32.54 30.54 -5.48
C SER A 372 -31.06 30.32 -5.82
N GLY A 373 -30.62 30.70 -7.02
CA GLY A 373 -29.20 30.65 -7.41
C GLY A 373 -28.91 29.59 -8.47
N ASP A 374 -27.83 28.83 -8.29
CA ASP A 374 -27.36 27.86 -9.28
C ASP A 374 -28.23 26.59 -9.31
N PRO A 375 -28.53 26.01 -10.49
CA PRO A 375 -29.32 24.80 -10.58
C PRO A 375 -28.54 23.57 -10.10
N ILE A 376 -29.10 22.85 -9.13
CA ILE A 376 -28.61 21.54 -8.66
C ILE A 376 -29.40 20.41 -9.32
N LEU A 377 -28.71 19.48 -9.98
CA LEU A 377 -29.35 18.37 -10.70
C LEU A 377 -29.97 17.33 -9.75
N PRO A 378 -31.14 16.73 -10.09
CA PRO A 378 -31.74 15.63 -9.36
C PRO A 378 -30.81 14.44 -9.15
N ARG A 379 -30.74 13.93 -7.92
CA ARG A 379 -29.72 12.96 -7.50
C ARG A 379 -30.11 12.15 -6.25
N LEU A 380 -29.58 10.94 -6.17
CA LEU A 380 -29.38 10.19 -4.91
C LEU A 380 -27.87 10.03 -4.63
N TYR A 381 -27.50 9.43 -3.49
CA TYR A 381 -26.11 9.14 -3.11
C TYR A 381 -25.16 10.37 -3.04
N SER A 382 -25.71 11.59 -2.98
CA SER A 382 -24.91 12.77 -2.66
C SER A 382 -24.49 12.76 -1.20
N ALA A 383 -23.31 13.26 -0.86
CA ALA A 383 -22.92 13.44 0.53
C ALA A 383 -23.31 14.82 1.08
N CYS A 384 -23.51 14.96 2.39
CA CYS A 384 -23.76 16.25 3.04
C CYS A 384 -22.90 16.53 4.30
N ALA A 385 -22.60 17.80 4.53
CA ALA A 385 -22.19 18.36 5.84
C ALA A 385 -22.84 19.72 6.08
N VAL A 386 -23.01 20.08 7.35
CA VAL A 386 -23.53 21.39 7.79
C VAL A 386 -22.44 22.12 8.58
N SER A 387 -22.24 23.41 8.30
CA SER A 387 -21.54 24.34 9.21
C SER A 387 -22.19 25.72 9.17
N GLY A 388 -22.46 26.31 10.33
CA GLY A 388 -23.32 27.49 10.41
C GLY A 388 -24.68 27.23 9.77
N ASP A 389 -25.12 28.16 8.93
CA ASP A 389 -26.28 28.03 8.05
C ASP A 389 -25.91 27.53 6.64
N ASP A 390 -24.66 27.14 6.40
CA ASP A 390 -24.20 26.60 5.12
C ASP A 390 -24.20 25.06 5.13
N VAL A 391 -24.75 24.47 4.08
CA VAL A 391 -24.80 23.01 3.85
C VAL A 391 -24.05 22.69 2.57
N TYR A 392 -23.00 21.88 2.69
CA TYR A 392 -22.22 21.41 1.55
C TYR A 392 -22.82 20.12 1.01
N ILE A 393 -23.15 20.09 -0.28
CA ILE A 393 -23.68 18.91 -0.98
C ILE A 393 -22.68 18.48 -2.06
N PHE A 394 -22.18 17.25 -1.98
CA PHE A 394 -21.16 16.73 -2.90
C PHE A 394 -21.63 15.50 -3.70
N GLY A 395 -21.51 15.59 -5.02
CA GLY A 395 -21.62 14.49 -5.96
C GLY A 395 -22.95 13.73 -5.94
N GLY A 396 -22.88 12.42 -6.20
CA GLY A 396 -24.02 11.49 -6.21
C GLY A 396 -24.23 10.81 -7.56
N PHE A 397 -25.45 10.34 -7.81
CA PHE A 397 -25.87 9.76 -9.10
C PHE A 397 -27.24 10.30 -9.50
N GLY A 398 -27.42 10.65 -10.77
CA GLY A 398 -28.70 11.17 -11.29
C GLY A 398 -28.60 11.67 -12.73
N ASN A 399 -29.59 12.46 -13.16
CA ASN A 399 -29.59 13.12 -14.48
C ASN A 399 -30.41 14.42 -14.49
N GLU A 400 -30.27 15.17 -15.56
CA GLU A 400 -30.81 16.52 -15.77
C GLU A 400 -32.34 16.61 -15.75
N THR A 401 -33.05 15.47 -15.72
CA THR A 401 -34.52 15.39 -15.76
C THR A 401 -35.15 14.68 -14.57
N GLY A 402 -34.32 14.12 -13.67
CA GLY A 402 -34.77 13.27 -12.56
C GLY A 402 -35.38 11.92 -12.95
N LYS A 403 -35.43 11.55 -14.23
CA LYS A 403 -36.16 10.37 -14.71
C LYS A 403 -35.26 9.14 -14.86
N GLN A 404 -35.62 8.00 -14.26
CA GLN A 404 -34.80 6.77 -14.39
C GLN A 404 -34.76 6.24 -15.84
N GLU A 405 -35.76 6.50 -16.68
CA GLU A 405 -35.72 6.11 -18.10
C GLU A 405 -34.69 6.90 -18.94
N HIS A 406 -34.08 7.94 -18.38
CA HIS A 406 -32.99 8.70 -18.99
C HIS A 406 -31.64 8.32 -18.38
N VAL A 407 -30.57 8.44 -19.18
CA VAL A 407 -29.21 7.99 -18.81
C VAL A 407 -28.73 8.73 -17.54
N GLY A 408 -28.64 8.01 -16.43
CA GLY A 408 -28.01 8.48 -15.21
C GLY A 408 -26.49 8.53 -15.32
N ARG A 409 -25.86 9.52 -14.68
CA ARG A 409 -24.41 9.67 -14.55
C ARG A 409 -24.01 9.86 -13.10
N ASN A 410 -22.78 9.48 -12.77
CA ASN A 410 -22.14 9.95 -11.54
C ASN A 410 -21.95 11.47 -11.64
N LEU A 411 -22.22 12.16 -10.53
CA LEU A 411 -22.10 13.60 -10.41
C LEU A 411 -20.86 13.90 -9.57
N TYR A 412 -20.06 14.85 -10.03
CA TYR A 412 -18.76 15.21 -9.43
C TYR A 412 -18.71 16.71 -9.10
N ASP A 413 -19.85 17.27 -8.70
CA ASP A 413 -20.03 18.67 -8.36
C ASP A 413 -20.17 18.92 -6.85
N LEU A 414 -19.73 20.10 -6.41
CA LEU A 414 -19.90 20.59 -5.05
C LEU A 414 -20.79 21.84 -5.07
N TYR A 415 -21.82 21.84 -4.24
CA TYR A 415 -22.67 23.02 -3.98
C TYR A 415 -22.57 23.41 -2.51
N LYS A 416 -22.80 24.70 -2.25
CA LYS A 416 -23.10 25.23 -0.92
C LYS A 416 -24.52 25.81 -0.93
N LEU A 417 -25.37 25.30 -0.04
CA LEU A 417 -26.75 25.72 0.18
C LEU A 417 -26.76 26.55 1.47
N ASN A 418 -27.06 27.84 1.39
CA ASN A 418 -27.22 28.67 2.58
C ASN A 418 -28.69 28.69 3.01
N LEU A 419 -28.98 28.22 4.23
CA LEU A 419 -30.33 28.02 4.76
C LEU A 419 -31.03 29.35 5.11
N GLU A 420 -30.31 30.33 5.67
CA GLU A 420 -30.86 31.65 6.01
C GLU A 420 -31.32 32.42 4.75
N SER A 421 -30.44 32.53 3.75
CA SER A 421 -30.73 33.26 2.51
C SER A 421 -31.43 32.42 1.42
N GLN A 422 -31.70 31.15 1.69
CA GLN A 422 -32.27 30.16 0.77
C GLN A 422 -31.59 30.20 -0.61
N LYS A 423 -30.26 30.10 -0.62
CA LYS A 423 -29.44 30.25 -1.82
C LYS A 423 -28.51 29.06 -2.06
N ILE A 424 -28.62 28.45 -3.24
CA ILE A 424 -27.66 27.50 -3.80
C ILE A 424 -26.55 28.27 -4.54
N THR A 425 -25.30 27.91 -4.27
CA THR A 425 -24.12 28.34 -5.05
C THR A 425 -23.33 27.10 -5.47
N LYS A 426 -23.08 26.91 -6.77
CA LYS A 426 -22.20 25.85 -7.25
C LYS A 426 -20.75 26.30 -7.10
N LEU A 427 -19.95 25.54 -6.36
CA LEU A 427 -18.55 25.84 -6.12
C LEU A 427 -17.67 25.34 -7.27
N TRP A 428 -17.88 24.09 -7.72
CA TRP A 428 -17.19 23.50 -8.87
C TRP A 428 -17.87 22.21 -9.37
N GLU A 429 -17.39 21.69 -10.50
CA GLU A 429 -17.58 20.32 -10.99
C GLU A 429 -16.23 19.80 -11.47
N LEU A 430 -15.87 18.56 -11.14
CA LEU A 430 -14.62 17.96 -11.60
C LEU A 430 -14.64 17.76 -13.12
N PRO A 431 -13.48 17.76 -13.80
CA PRO A 431 -13.37 17.29 -15.18
C PRO A 431 -13.95 15.87 -15.34
N GLU A 432 -14.52 15.57 -16.52
CA GLU A 432 -15.32 14.36 -16.82
C GLU A 432 -14.65 13.01 -16.46
N ALA A 433 -13.31 12.98 -16.34
CA ALA A 433 -12.52 11.81 -15.99
C ALA A 433 -11.86 11.94 -14.59
N PRO A 434 -12.53 11.49 -13.50
CA PRO A 434 -11.87 11.31 -12.21
C PRO A 434 -10.84 10.17 -12.25
N LYS A 435 -10.02 10.03 -11.18
CA LYS A 435 -8.97 8.99 -11.08
C LYS A 435 -9.53 7.56 -11.07
N PHE A 436 -10.79 7.42 -10.68
CA PHE A 436 -11.67 6.26 -10.80
C PHE A 436 -13.11 6.78 -10.72
N GLU A 437 -14.08 6.05 -11.25
CA GLU A 437 -15.50 6.42 -11.13
C GLU A 437 -16.01 6.09 -9.71
N PHE A 438 -16.63 7.05 -9.04
CA PHE A 438 -17.12 6.88 -7.67
C PHE A 438 -18.42 7.65 -7.38
N ILE A 439 -19.07 7.28 -6.29
CA ILE A 439 -19.96 8.13 -5.49
C ILE A 439 -19.35 8.25 -4.08
N PRO A 440 -19.72 9.27 -3.29
CA PRO A 440 -19.39 9.30 -1.87
C PRO A 440 -20.36 8.42 -1.04
N GLY A 441 -20.08 8.27 0.26
CA GLY A 441 -21.07 7.89 1.27
C GLY A 441 -22.05 9.02 1.59
N LYS A 442 -22.92 8.84 2.59
CA LYS A 442 -23.93 9.85 2.97
C LYS A 442 -23.32 11.11 3.61
N ASP A 443 -22.23 10.96 4.34
CA ASP A 443 -21.67 12.03 5.17
C ASP A 443 -20.39 12.64 4.57
N LEU A 444 -20.23 13.96 4.76
CA LEU A 444 -18.98 14.68 4.61
C LEU A 444 -18.41 15.05 5.98
N VAL A 445 -17.09 15.10 6.11
CA VAL A 445 -16.41 15.69 7.27
C VAL A 445 -15.62 16.91 6.80
N LEU A 446 -15.90 18.08 7.36
CA LEU A 446 -15.12 19.30 7.09
C LEU A 446 -13.81 19.29 7.89
N ASP A 447 -12.74 19.86 7.33
CA ASP A 447 -11.50 20.16 8.05
C ASP A 447 -11.68 21.41 8.93
N HIS A 448 -10.89 21.58 9.99
CA HIS A 448 -11.08 22.64 11.01
C HIS A 448 -11.17 24.06 10.43
N ASP A 449 -10.44 24.32 9.35
CA ASP A 449 -10.36 25.63 8.70
C ASP A 449 -11.37 25.80 7.55
N GLU A 450 -12.29 24.85 7.36
CA GLU A 450 -13.33 24.78 6.29
C GLU A 450 -12.84 25.00 4.84
N ASN A 451 -11.53 24.87 4.60
CA ASN A 451 -10.93 24.92 3.26
C ASN A 451 -10.85 23.54 2.58
N LYS A 452 -11.18 22.46 3.30
CA LYS A 452 -11.14 21.08 2.83
C LYS A 452 -12.29 20.26 3.41
N PHE A 453 -12.68 19.20 2.71
CA PHE A 453 -13.54 18.15 3.25
C PHE A 453 -12.98 16.76 2.96
N TYR A 454 -13.49 15.78 3.69
CA TYR A 454 -13.23 14.36 3.55
C TYR A 454 -14.53 13.65 3.18
N ALA A 455 -14.46 12.79 2.16
CA ALA A 455 -15.57 11.94 1.74
C ALA A 455 -15.05 10.52 1.50
N PHE A 456 -15.81 9.52 1.95
CA PHE A 456 -15.48 8.12 1.66
C PHE A 456 -16.07 7.73 0.30
N CYS A 457 -15.22 7.50 -0.69
CA CYS A 457 -15.61 7.38 -2.10
C CYS A 457 -15.44 5.93 -2.60
N TYR A 458 -16.48 5.38 -3.24
CA TYR A 458 -16.53 3.99 -3.73
C TYR A 458 -17.32 3.88 -5.05
N ALA A 459 -17.10 2.79 -5.81
CA ALA A 459 -17.78 2.57 -7.09
C ALA A 459 -19.03 1.71 -6.92
N HIS A 460 -20.22 2.33 -6.88
CA HIS A 460 -21.50 1.64 -6.61
C HIS A 460 -21.94 0.65 -7.70
N TYR A 461 -21.52 0.84 -8.95
CA TYR A 461 -21.90 -0.01 -10.07
C TYR A 461 -21.21 -1.39 -10.08
N LYS A 462 -20.47 -1.73 -9.01
CA LYS A 462 -19.76 -3.00 -8.84
C LYS A 462 -20.25 -3.69 -7.56
N SER A 463 -20.89 -4.85 -7.70
CA SER A 463 -21.41 -5.64 -6.55
C SER A 463 -20.34 -5.91 -5.49
N ASN A 464 -19.10 -6.20 -5.90
CA ASN A 464 -17.93 -6.21 -5.02
C ASN A 464 -17.03 -5.04 -5.40
N THR A 465 -16.83 -4.10 -4.47
CA THR A 465 -16.17 -2.83 -4.73
C THR A 465 -15.23 -2.44 -3.58
N ILE A 466 -14.47 -1.38 -3.79
CA ILE A 466 -13.53 -0.84 -2.81
C ILE A 466 -13.75 0.66 -2.63
N GLY A 467 -13.61 1.12 -1.40
CA GLY A 467 -13.78 2.52 -1.02
C GLY A 467 -12.55 3.09 -0.33
N TYR A 468 -12.36 4.40 -0.47
CA TYR A 468 -11.21 5.15 0.03
C TYR A 468 -11.64 6.46 0.70
N LEU A 469 -10.93 6.89 1.74
CA LEU A 469 -11.02 8.27 2.20
C LEU A 469 -10.34 9.19 1.18
N CYS A 470 -11.12 10.09 0.59
CA CYS A 470 -10.64 11.11 -0.32
C CYS A 470 -10.71 12.47 0.39
N ARG A 471 -9.60 13.21 0.40
CA ARG A 471 -9.54 14.61 0.83
C ARG A 471 -9.70 15.50 -0.40
N PHE A 472 -10.65 16.43 -0.34
CA PHE A 472 -10.95 17.43 -1.36
C PHE A 472 -10.66 18.82 -0.83
N ASP A 473 -10.18 19.70 -1.70
CA ASP A 473 -10.03 21.14 -1.49
C ASP A 473 -11.30 21.89 -1.92
N ILE A 474 -11.86 22.72 -1.05
CA ILE A 474 -13.18 23.34 -1.24
C ILE A 474 -13.16 24.43 -2.32
N ASP A 475 -12.06 25.17 -2.46
CA ASP A 475 -11.92 26.23 -3.47
C ASP A 475 -11.66 25.68 -4.88
N SER A 476 -10.92 24.57 -5.01
CA SER A 476 -10.41 24.08 -6.31
C SER A 476 -10.96 22.74 -6.78
N GLY A 477 -11.61 21.97 -5.90
CA GLY A 477 -12.00 20.57 -6.16
C GLY A 477 -10.83 19.60 -6.34
N SER A 478 -9.59 20.06 -6.18
CA SER A 478 -8.43 19.18 -6.25
C SER A 478 -8.44 18.19 -5.08
N TYR A 479 -8.14 16.92 -5.34
CA TYR A 479 -8.36 15.85 -4.37
C TYR A 479 -7.27 14.78 -4.36
N GLU A 480 -7.12 14.07 -3.24
CA GLU A 480 -6.15 12.98 -3.06
C GLU A 480 -6.66 11.86 -2.15
N PHE A 481 -6.15 10.64 -2.35
CA PHE A 481 -6.44 9.48 -1.52
C PHE A 481 -5.59 9.55 -0.24
N VAL A 482 -6.26 9.60 0.91
CA VAL A 482 -5.64 9.74 2.24
C VAL A 482 -5.82 8.51 3.14
N SER A 483 -6.25 7.39 2.55
CA SER A 483 -6.28 6.06 3.19
C SER A 483 -5.90 4.96 2.19
N ASP A 484 -5.73 3.74 2.69
CA ASP A 484 -5.85 2.53 1.89
C ASP A 484 -7.34 2.20 1.60
N SER A 485 -7.61 1.00 1.06
CA SER A 485 -8.92 0.58 0.58
C SER A 485 -9.66 -0.34 1.56
N VAL A 486 -10.88 0.01 1.94
CA VAL A 486 -11.83 -0.95 2.52
C VAL A 486 -12.58 -1.68 1.40
N SER A 487 -12.83 -2.98 1.57
CA SER A 487 -13.66 -3.77 0.65
C SER A 487 -15.11 -3.82 1.15
N LEU A 488 -16.07 -3.57 0.25
CA LEU A 488 -17.49 -3.58 0.54
C LEU A 488 -18.31 -4.16 -0.61
N LYS A 489 -19.56 -4.50 -0.31
CA LYS A 489 -20.57 -4.79 -1.32
C LYS A 489 -21.40 -3.56 -1.66
N SER A 490 -21.88 -3.52 -2.90
CA SER A 490 -22.82 -2.51 -3.39
C SER A 490 -23.84 -3.18 -4.32
N GLU A 491 -24.83 -3.82 -3.72
CA GLU A 491 -25.84 -4.62 -4.43
C GLU A 491 -27.10 -3.78 -4.66
N GLY A 492 -26.96 -2.79 -5.54
CA GLY A 492 -28.00 -1.79 -5.82
C GLY A 492 -28.15 -0.82 -4.65
N MET A 493 -29.39 -0.53 -4.27
CA MET A 493 -29.72 0.44 -3.21
C MET A 493 -29.80 -0.17 -1.79
N SER A 494 -29.45 -1.45 -1.60
CA SER A 494 -29.54 -2.13 -0.29
C SER A 494 -28.36 -1.87 0.65
N SER A 495 -27.33 -1.15 0.19
CA SER A 495 -26.12 -0.86 0.96
C SER A 495 -26.04 0.62 1.32
N SER A 496 -25.63 0.96 2.54
CA SER A 496 -25.32 2.34 2.95
C SER A 496 -23.89 2.45 3.49
N VAL A 497 -23.29 3.62 3.34
CA VAL A 497 -21.92 3.91 3.78
C VAL A 497 -21.91 5.29 4.44
N HIS A 498 -21.49 5.32 5.70
CA HIS A 498 -21.44 6.51 6.53
C HIS A 498 -20.00 6.86 6.92
N LEU A 499 -19.73 8.15 7.15
CA LEU A 499 -18.43 8.70 7.53
C LEU A 499 -18.56 9.69 8.69
N PHE A 500 -18.15 9.26 9.88
CA PHE A 500 -18.18 10.09 11.10
C PHE A 500 -16.77 10.53 11.51
N PHE A 501 -16.68 11.61 12.29
CA PHE A 501 -15.41 12.08 12.85
C PHE A 501 -15.48 12.25 14.36
N ASN A 502 -14.62 11.52 15.07
CA ASN A 502 -14.45 11.61 16.50
C ASN A 502 -13.40 12.69 16.82
N ALA A 503 -13.86 13.88 17.20
CA ALA A 503 -13.01 15.02 17.51
C ALA A 503 -12.16 14.82 18.79
N LEU A 504 -12.61 14.01 19.75
CA LEU A 504 -11.88 13.71 20.98
C LEU A 504 -10.65 12.83 20.71
N LEU A 505 -10.82 11.74 19.97
CA LEU A 505 -9.77 10.79 19.63
C LEU A 505 -8.96 11.21 18.40
N GLN A 506 -9.45 12.18 17.63
CA GLN A 506 -8.95 12.51 16.30
C GLN A 506 -8.93 11.27 15.39
N GLU A 507 -10.04 10.52 15.33
CA GLU A 507 -10.24 9.33 14.48
C GLU A 507 -11.46 9.53 13.55
N PHE A 508 -11.30 9.23 12.26
CA PHE A 508 -12.41 9.03 11.32
C PHE A 508 -12.98 7.62 11.49
N TYR A 509 -14.29 7.48 11.40
CA TYR A 509 -14.97 6.19 11.44
C TYR A 509 -15.83 6.00 10.19
N VAL A 510 -15.65 4.88 9.50
CA VAL A 510 -16.51 4.46 8.38
C VAL A 510 -17.36 3.30 8.82
N VAL A 511 -18.68 3.44 8.65
CA VAL A 511 -19.67 2.39 8.90
C VAL A 511 -20.26 1.96 7.58
N ILE A 512 -20.13 0.67 7.28
CA ILE A 512 -20.63 0.04 6.06
C ILE A 512 -21.73 -0.93 6.45
N ILE A 513 -22.92 -0.77 5.85
CA ILE A 513 -24.10 -1.59 6.11
C ILE A 513 -24.50 -2.25 4.79
N GLU A 514 -24.51 -3.57 4.75
CA GLU A 514 -24.81 -4.38 3.57
C GLU A 514 -26.05 -5.25 3.85
N LEU A 515 -27.25 -4.84 3.41
CA LEU A 515 -28.46 -5.66 3.53
C LEU A 515 -28.44 -6.76 2.46
N ASN A 516 -28.43 -8.02 2.91
CA ASN A 516 -28.33 -9.21 2.07
C ASN A 516 -29.71 -9.83 1.73
N GLU A 517 -29.72 -10.77 0.79
CA GLU A 517 -30.94 -11.43 0.25
C GLU A 517 -31.82 -12.10 1.34
N ASN A 518 -31.23 -12.48 2.48
CA ASN A 518 -31.95 -13.10 3.60
C ASN A 518 -32.58 -12.06 4.56
N ASN A 519 -32.54 -10.76 4.22
CA ASN A 519 -33.01 -9.66 5.06
C ASN A 519 -32.26 -9.56 6.42
N HIS A 520 -30.94 -9.80 6.41
CA HIS A 520 -30.04 -9.39 7.47
C HIS A 520 -29.07 -8.32 6.94
N SER A 521 -28.76 -7.31 7.77
CA SER A 521 -27.70 -6.35 7.51
C SER A 521 -26.39 -6.84 8.07
N ASP A 522 -25.34 -6.89 7.25
CA ASP A 522 -23.96 -7.06 7.69
C ASP A 522 -23.32 -5.69 7.92
N ILE A 523 -22.90 -5.40 9.16
CA ILE A 523 -22.34 -4.11 9.59
C ILE A 523 -20.84 -4.25 9.86
N LYS A 524 -20.05 -3.35 9.29
CA LYS A 524 -18.59 -3.29 9.43
C LYS A 524 -18.19 -1.87 9.83
N ILE A 525 -17.40 -1.74 10.89
CA ILE A 525 -16.95 -0.45 11.45
C ILE A 525 -15.42 -0.39 11.37
N TYR A 526 -14.90 0.65 10.73
CA TYR A 526 -13.46 0.88 10.54
C TYR A 526 -13.05 2.24 11.10
N GLY A 527 -11.87 2.35 11.70
CA GLY A 527 -11.28 3.59 12.22
C GLY A 527 -9.96 3.97 11.54
N LEU A 528 -9.69 5.27 11.38
CA LEU A 528 -8.47 5.84 10.79
C LEU A 528 -8.03 7.10 11.53
N GLN A 529 -6.75 7.21 11.90
CA GLN A 529 -6.23 8.32 12.69
C GLN A 529 -6.04 9.61 11.86
N SER A 530 -6.48 10.74 12.41
CA SER A 530 -6.29 12.08 11.86
C SER A 530 -4.99 12.73 12.38
N PRO A 531 -4.26 13.54 11.58
CA PRO A 531 -4.51 13.85 10.18
C PRO A 531 -4.23 12.65 9.27
N PRO A 532 -5.08 12.35 8.26
CA PRO A 532 -4.87 11.22 7.37
C PRO A 532 -3.86 11.61 6.28
N ILE A 533 -3.02 10.65 5.91
CA ILE A 533 -1.83 10.85 5.04
C ILE A 533 -1.96 10.11 3.71
N THR A 534 -1.18 10.49 2.71
CA THR A 534 -1.16 9.76 1.44
C THR A 534 -0.15 8.62 1.45
N GLN A 535 -0.37 7.58 0.63
CA GLN A 535 0.64 6.55 0.33
C GLN A 535 1.98 7.17 -0.10
N ALA A 536 1.94 8.31 -0.80
CA ALA A 536 3.13 9.05 -1.24
C ALA A 536 3.86 9.79 -0.10
N TYR A 537 3.19 10.11 1.01
CA TYR A 537 3.81 10.60 2.24
C TYR A 537 4.41 9.43 3.04
N LEU A 538 3.63 8.37 3.28
CA LEU A 538 4.08 7.16 3.98
C LEU A 538 5.37 6.60 3.33
N SER A 539 5.37 6.46 2.00
CA SER A 539 6.53 5.99 1.23
C SER A 539 7.73 6.93 1.26
N LYS A 540 7.58 8.21 1.64
CA LYS A 540 8.68 9.18 1.77
C LYS A 540 9.37 9.11 3.13
N VAL A 541 8.66 8.78 4.20
CA VAL A 541 9.22 8.82 5.57
C VAL A 541 10.31 7.75 5.75
N ASP A 542 10.07 6.52 5.28
CA ASP A 542 11.13 5.49 5.23
C ASP A 542 12.15 5.69 4.09
N ALA A 543 11.85 6.52 3.08
CA ALA A 543 12.73 6.77 1.94
C ALA A 543 13.89 7.71 2.28
N ARG A 544 14.84 7.16 3.05
CA ARG A 544 16.05 7.87 3.51
C ARG A 544 16.71 8.64 2.35
N PRO A 545 16.90 9.96 2.48
CA PRO A 545 17.61 10.72 1.46
C PRO A 545 19.04 10.18 1.42
N LYS A 546 19.45 9.70 0.25
CA LYS A 546 20.68 8.91 0.09
C LYS A 546 21.98 9.72 0.29
N TYR A 547 21.98 10.85 1.00
CA TYR A 547 23.12 11.78 1.14
C TYR A 547 24.45 11.12 1.51
N SER A 548 24.48 10.15 2.45
CA SER A 548 25.70 9.38 2.73
C SER A 548 26.22 8.64 1.50
N PHE A 549 25.31 8.02 0.73
CA PHE A 549 25.59 7.37 -0.54
C PHE A 549 25.79 8.38 -1.69
N MET A 550 25.25 9.60 -1.66
CA MET A 550 25.44 10.62 -2.71
C MET A 550 26.74 11.41 -2.54
N VAL A 551 27.16 11.74 -1.32
CA VAL A 551 28.52 12.22 -1.03
C VAL A 551 29.51 11.09 -1.26
N GLY A 552 29.14 9.85 -0.88
CA GLY A 552 29.85 8.63 -1.28
C GLY A 552 30.00 8.50 -2.80
N VAL A 553 28.95 8.77 -3.58
CA VAL A 553 28.93 8.77 -5.06
C VAL A 553 29.49 10.05 -5.67
N ALA A 554 29.74 11.12 -4.91
CA ALA A 554 30.47 12.29 -5.36
C ALA A 554 31.99 12.09 -5.18
N VAL A 555 32.42 11.51 -4.05
CA VAL A 555 33.83 11.17 -3.79
C VAL A 555 34.26 9.94 -4.59
N THR A 556 33.47 8.86 -4.55
CA THR A 556 33.66 7.75 -5.50
C THR A 556 33.28 8.15 -6.92
N GLY A 557 32.51 9.23 -7.13
CA GLY A 557 32.27 9.83 -8.45
C GLY A 557 33.49 10.54 -9.02
N LEU A 558 34.24 11.26 -8.19
CA LEU A 558 35.50 11.90 -8.57
C LEU A 558 36.58 10.84 -8.82
N LEU A 559 36.67 9.83 -7.94
CA LEU A 559 37.52 8.65 -8.16
C LEU A 559 37.06 7.84 -9.39
N LEU A 560 35.76 7.72 -9.65
CA LEU A 560 35.21 7.14 -10.87
C LEU A 560 35.44 8.02 -12.07
N LEU A 561 35.61 9.34 -11.96
CA LEU A 561 35.96 10.21 -13.08
C LEU A 561 37.43 9.97 -13.47
N VAL A 562 38.33 9.87 -12.49
CA VAL A 562 39.72 9.39 -12.71
C VAL A 562 39.72 7.97 -13.30
N VAL A 563 38.94 7.06 -12.73
CA VAL A 563 38.79 5.67 -13.21
C VAL A 563 37.94 5.55 -14.48
N LEU A 564 37.27 6.62 -14.96
CA LEU A 564 36.56 6.70 -16.26
C LEU A 564 37.44 7.37 -17.32
N VAL A 565 38.40 8.22 -16.97
CA VAL A 565 39.50 8.57 -17.88
C VAL A 565 40.34 7.32 -18.15
N ILE A 566 40.67 6.56 -17.10
CA ILE A 566 41.32 5.24 -17.20
C ILE A 566 40.35 4.16 -17.73
N GLY A 567 39.03 4.39 -17.64
CA GLY A 567 37.98 3.38 -17.84
C GLY A 567 37.27 3.44 -19.17
N ALA A 568 37.05 4.62 -19.76
CA ALA A 568 36.64 4.74 -21.17
C ALA A 568 37.71 4.09 -22.07
N PHE A 569 38.99 4.30 -21.71
CA PHE A 569 40.15 3.61 -22.27
C PHE A 569 40.07 2.07 -22.15
N LEU A 570 39.51 1.53 -21.06
CA LEU A 570 39.38 0.09 -20.83
C LEU A 570 38.00 -0.51 -21.13
N TYR A 571 36.96 0.28 -21.45
CA TYR A 571 35.56 -0.16 -21.38
C TYR A 571 34.64 0.35 -22.50
N LEU A 572 35.20 1.05 -23.51
CA LEU A 572 34.81 0.77 -24.90
C LEU A 572 34.85 -0.74 -25.18
N ARG A 573 35.76 -1.43 -24.49
CA ARG A 573 35.82 -2.89 -24.33
C ARG A 573 34.70 -3.43 -23.41
N ARG A 574 33.47 -3.07 -23.75
CA ARG A 574 32.25 -3.77 -23.35
C ARG A 574 32.14 -4.03 -21.84
N LYS A 575 31.35 -3.17 -21.21
CA LYS A 575 30.09 -3.65 -20.60
C LYS A 575 29.55 -4.62 -21.71
N LYS A 576 29.70 -5.96 -21.90
CA LYS A 576 29.52 -7.36 -21.36
C LYS A 576 28.08 -7.78 -21.01
N ARG A 577 27.31 -8.63 -21.76
CA ARG A 577 25.79 -8.91 -21.90
C ARG A 577 24.90 -9.96 -21.02
N SER A 578 23.65 -9.70 -20.46
CA SER A 578 22.82 -10.64 -19.51
C SER A 578 21.26 -10.99 -19.70
N LYS A 579 20.67 -12.10 -19.11
CA LYS A 579 19.60 -13.06 -19.66
C LYS A 579 18.04 -12.91 -19.54
N ALA A 580 17.29 -13.33 -20.60
CA ALA A 580 15.79 -13.48 -20.74
C ALA A 580 15.21 -14.94 -20.99
N VAL A 581 14.02 -15.07 -21.64
CA VAL A 581 12.88 -15.99 -21.31
C VAL A 581 11.88 -16.28 -22.50
N SER A 582 10.77 -17.08 -22.35
CA SER A 582 9.78 -17.49 -23.42
C SER A 582 8.23 -17.56 -23.08
N PHE A 583 7.23 -16.86 -23.63
CA PHE A 583 7.14 -15.55 -24.30
C PHE A 583 5.83 -15.31 -25.09
N GLU A 584 5.18 -16.37 -25.56
CA GLU A 584 4.42 -16.38 -26.83
C GLU A 584 3.36 -15.30 -27.05
N ASP A 585 2.51 -15.01 -26.06
CA ASP A 585 1.37 -14.09 -26.25
C ASP A 585 1.81 -12.61 -26.45
N VAL A 586 3.08 -12.30 -26.23
CA VAL A 586 3.67 -10.99 -26.56
C VAL A 586 3.96 -10.89 -28.06
N ILE A 587 4.14 -12.02 -28.78
CA ILE A 587 4.41 -12.04 -30.22
C ILE A 587 3.29 -11.37 -30.99
N SER A 588 2.04 -11.78 -30.76
CA SER A 588 0.88 -11.29 -31.51
C SER A 588 0.72 -9.78 -31.38
N LEU A 589 0.99 -9.22 -30.19
CA LEU A 589 0.99 -7.78 -29.93
C LEU A 589 2.18 -7.02 -30.56
N VAL A 590 3.24 -7.72 -30.97
CA VAL A 590 4.42 -7.17 -31.64
C VAL A 590 4.42 -7.45 -33.15
N ALA A 591 3.70 -8.48 -33.61
CA ALA A 591 3.51 -8.84 -35.01
C ALA A 591 2.54 -7.89 -35.75
N ASP A 592 1.52 -7.38 -35.05
CA ASP A 592 0.49 -6.46 -35.59
C ASP A 592 1.03 -5.03 -35.90
N SER A 593 2.34 -4.85 -36.04
CA SER A 593 2.93 -3.62 -36.59
C SER A 593 4.28 -3.86 -37.25
N GLU A 594 4.64 -2.96 -38.17
CA GLU A 594 5.81 -2.99 -39.07
C GLU A 594 7.16 -2.80 -38.35
N ILE A 595 7.42 -3.61 -37.32
CA ILE A 595 8.48 -3.38 -36.34
C ILE A 595 9.87 -3.76 -36.88
N PHE A 596 10.02 -4.91 -37.54
CA PHE A 596 11.32 -5.57 -37.61
C PHE A 596 12.34 -5.04 -38.63
N ASP A 597 11.91 -4.30 -39.66
CA ASP A 597 12.82 -3.85 -40.73
C ASP A 597 13.73 -2.67 -40.33
N THR A 598 13.55 -2.07 -39.15
CA THR A 598 14.28 -0.86 -38.73
C THR A 598 15.42 -1.10 -37.71
N TYR A 599 15.53 -2.29 -37.11
CA TYR A 599 16.51 -2.57 -36.03
C TYR A 599 17.96 -2.81 -36.51
N SER A 600 18.57 -1.77 -37.07
CA SER A 600 20.01 -1.75 -37.40
C SER A 600 20.92 -1.50 -36.18
N GLN A 601 20.37 -1.07 -35.03
CA GLN A 601 21.15 -0.66 -33.84
C GLN A 601 20.81 -1.50 -32.59
N LYS A 602 21.80 -1.64 -31.70
CA LYS A 602 21.86 -2.67 -30.64
C LYS A 602 21.38 -2.18 -29.26
N HIS A 603 20.48 -1.21 -29.20
CA HIS A 603 19.97 -0.67 -27.94
C HIS A 603 18.98 -1.66 -27.30
N SER A 604 18.89 -1.71 -25.97
CA SER A 604 17.87 -2.44 -25.20
C SER A 604 17.53 -3.86 -25.72
N SER A 605 18.54 -4.70 -25.95
CA SER A 605 18.39 -5.91 -26.79
C SER A 605 19.00 -7.20 -26.23
N VAL A 606 18.19 -8.24 -25.99
CA VAL A 606 18.50 -9.48 -25.21
C VAL A 606 18.60 -10.75 -26.08
N TYR A 607 19.57 -11.65 -25.87
CA TYR A 607 19.82 -12.77 -26.79
C TYR A 607 20.05 -14.11 -26.08
N ILE A 608 19.04 -15.00 -26.10
CA ILE A 608 18.99 -16.23 -25.27
C ILE A 608 19.52 -17.50 -25.91
N PHE A 609 19.75 -17.48 -27.24
CA PHE A 609 20.43 -18.55 -27.98
C PHE A 609 21.95 -18.48 -27.82
N GLY A 610 22.55 -19.65 -27.59
CA GLY A 610 23.98 -19.82 -27.36
C GLY A 610 24.49 -19.15 -26.08
N ASN A 611 25.72 -18.64 -26.16
CA ASN A 611 26.31 -17.84 -25.09
C ASN A 611 25.45 -16.61 -24.83
N PHE A 612 24.88 -16.56 -23.63
CA PHE A 612 23.81 -15.64 -23.34
C PHE A 612 24.24 -14.16 -23.46
N THR A 613 23.49 -13.30 -24.20
CA THR A 613 23.81 -11.86 -24.27
C THR A 613 22.69 -10.71 -24.39
N ALA A 614 22.46 -9.77 -23.40
CA ALA A 614 21.77 -8.44 -23.52
C ALA A 614 22.56 -7.10 -23.53
N PHE A 615 22.13 -6.13 -24.35
CA PHE A 615 22.55 -4.71 -24.38
C PHE A 615 21.57 -3.79 -23.63
N ASP A 616 22.07 -2.71 -23.02
CA ASP A 616 21.39 -1.56 -22.44
C ASP A 616 20.95 -0.53 -23.49
N LYS A 617 20.21 0.48 -23.04
CA LYS A 617 19.69 1.56 -23.88
C LYS A 617 20.72 2.42 -24.61
N SER A 618 21.99 2.36 -24.24
CA SER A 618 23.07 3.06 -24.92
C SER A 618 23.91 2.12 -25.81
N GLY A 619 23.46 0.87 -26.00
CA GLY A 619 24.19 -0.14 -26.77
C GLY A 619 25.45 -0.68 -26.06
N ASN A 620 25.61 -0.41 -24.76
CA ASN A 620 26.59 -1.07 -23.89
C ASN A 620 25.92 -2.23 -23.16
N ASP A 621 26.65 -3.16 -22.56
CA ASP A 621 26.17 -4.53 -22.52
C ASP A 621 26.30 -5.16 -21.08
N ILE A 622 25.32 -5.96 -20.57
CA ILE A 622 25.07 -6.07 -19.08
C ILE A 622 25.43 -7.34 -18.23
N SER A 623 25.81 -8.51 -18.80
CA SER A 623 26.32 -9.81 -18.24
C SER A 623 26.58 -9.84 -16.75
N TYR A 624 27.70 -9.28 -16.27
CA TYR A 624 28.10 -9.44 -14.87
C TYR A 624 27.09 -8.81 -13.89
N ARG A 625 26.11 -8.02 -14.36
CA ARG A 625 25.00 -7.52 -13.53
C ARG A 625 23.97 -8.61 -13.20
N PHE A 626 23.58 -9.49 -14.14
CA PHE A 626 22.85 -10.72 -13.77
C PHE A 626 23.86 -11.86 -13.54
N SER A 627 24.10 -12.18 -12.27
CA SER A 627 24.72 -13.45 -11.84
C SER A 627 23.89 -14.65 -12.30
N SER A 628 24.39 -15.89 -12.18
CA SER A 628 23.66 -17.09 -12.63
C SER A 628 22.21 -17.09 -12.15
N LYS A 629 21.95 -16.98 -10.85
CA LYS A 629 20.59 -16.97 -10.28
C LYS A 629 19.71 -15.80 -10.77
N LEU A 630 20.29 -14.66 -11.15
CA LEU A 630 19.54 -13.55 -11.78
C LEU A 630 19.25 -13.82 -13.26
N ARG A 631 20.15 -14.54 -13.96
CA ARG A 631 19.84 -15.10 -15.28
C ARG A 631 18.72 -16.11 -15.15
N SER A 632 18.75 -17.02 -14.18
CA SER A 632 17.67 -18.00 -13.94
C SER A 632 16.35 -17.33 -13.56
N LEU A 633 16.36 -16.25 -12.76
CA LEU A 633 15.16 -15.45 -12.41
C LEU A 633 14.52 -14.84 -13.67
N PHE A 634 15.31 -14.11 -14.45
CA PHE A 634 14.93 -13.67 -15.79
C PHE A 634 15.16 -14.78 -16.83
N THR A 635 15.12 -16.06 -16.43
CA THR A 635 14.82 -17.21 -17.30
C THR A 635 13.58 -17.95 -16.77
N LEU A 636 12.90 -17.49 -15.71
CA LEU A 636 11.65 -18.09 -15.23
C LEU A 636 10.42 -17.19 -15.37
N ILE A 637 10.57 -15.87 -15.33
CA ILE A 637 9.40 -14.96 -15.39
C ILE A 637 8.74 -14.94 -16.78
N LEU A 638 9.40 -14.45 -17.85
CA LEU A 638 8.83 -14.52 -19.21
C LEU A 638 8.71 -15.92 -19.83
N LEU A 639 9.36 -16.98 -19.31
CA LEU A 639 9.09 -18.41 -19.64
C LEU A 639 7.63 -18.80 -19.27
N ASN A 640 6.95 -17.92 -18.54
CA ASN A 640 5.59 -18.03 -18.04
C ASN A 640 4.88 -16.66 -18.09
N SER A 641 5.37 -15.67 -18.87
CA SER A 641 4.66 -14.41 -19.09
C SER A 641 3.93 -14.49 -20.41
N GLY A 642 2.61 -14.54 -20.32
CA GLY A 642 1.71 -14.40 -21.45
C GLY A 642 0.90 -13.10 -21.31
N TYR A 643 -0.24 -13.03 -21.98
CA TYR A 643 -1.10 -11.84 -21.92
C TYR A 643 -1.77 -11.69 -20.56
N LYS A 644 -1.20 -10.83 -19.70
CA LYS A 644 -1.58 -10.61 -18.29
C LYS A 644 -1.49 -11.86 -17.40
N THR A 645 -0.80 -12.91 -17.86
CA THR A 645 -0.51 -14.13 -17.11
C THR A 645 0.98 -14.17 -16.76
N GLY A 646 1.31 -14.74 -15.59
CA GLY A 646 2.67 -14.74 -15.05
C GLY A 646 3.02 -15.98 -14.23
N ILE A 647 4.30 -16.15 -13.93
CA ILE A 647 4.74 -17.20 -13.01
C ILE A 647 4.22 -16.91 -11.60
N THR A 648 3.50 -17.85 -10.98
CA THR A 648 3.08 -17.68 -9.57
C THR A 648 4.31 -17.49 -8.69
N THR A 649 4.16 -16.68 -7.63
CA THR A 649 5.25 -16.40 -6.67
C THR A 649 5.83 -17.70 -6.09
N GLU A 650 5.01 -18.74 -5.96
CA GLU A 650 5.38 -20.08 -5.50
C GLU A 650 6.23 -20.82 -6.54
N LYS A 651 5.73 -20.98 -7.78
CA LYS A 651 6.44 -21.64 -8.90
C LYS A 651 7.77 -20.95 -9.22
N LEU A 652 7.83 -19.63 -9.08
CA LEU A 652 9.07 -18.86 -9.21
C LEU A 652 10.06 -19.12 -8.07
N THR A 653 9.56 -19.39 -6.86
CA THR A 653 10.40 -19.64 -5.69
C THR A 653 11.00 -21.04 -5.75
N SER A 654 10.18 -22.08 -5.97
CA SER A 654 10.66 -23.47 -6.09
C SER A 654 11.59 -23.65 -7.30
N GLY A 655 11.31 -22.99 -8.43
CA GLY A 655 12.20 -22.99 -9.60
C GLY A 655 13.56 -22.32 -9.38
N LEU A 656 13.69 -21.43 -8.37
CA LEU A 656 14.95 -20.75 -8.06
C LEU A 656 15.69 -21.32 -6.84
N TRP A 657 14.96 -21.86 -5.87
CA TRP A 657 15.49 -22.40 -4.62
C TRP A 657 14.70 -23.67 -4.25
N PRO A 658 14.89 -24.78 -4.98
CA PRO A 658 14.12 -26.01 -4.75
C PRO A 658 14.39 -26.61 -3.36
N ASP A 659 15.56 -26.36 -2.79
CA ASP A 659 16.00 -26.83 -1.46
C ASP A 659 15.45 -25.97 -0.30
N LYS A 660 14.43 -25.13 -0.54
CA LYS A 660 13.90 -24.18 0.45
C LYS A 660 12.39 -24.04 0.47
N GLU A 661 11.85 -24.02 1.68
CA GLU A 661 10.45 -23.70 1.94
C GLU A 661 10.07 -22.26 1.53
N LEU A 662 8.80 -22.10 1.12
CA LEU A 662 8.26 -20.84 0.59
C LEU A 662 8.35 -19.66 1.58
N SER A 663 8.29 -19.97 2.88
CA SER A 663 8.43 -19.05 4.01
C SER A 663 9.86 -18.52 4.15
N GLU A 664 10.85 -19.41 4.22
CA GLU A 664 12.27 -19.05 4.31
C GLU A 664 12.75 -18.26 3.08
N ALA A 665 12.34 -18.71 1.90
CA ALA A 665 12.76 -18.12 0.64
C ALA A 665 12.20 -16.70 0.41
N LYS A 666 11.16 -16.27 1.16
CA LYS A 666 10.54 -14.93 1.07
C LYS A 666 11.57 -13.79 1.12
N ASN A 667 12.53 -13.86 2.05
CA ASN A 667 13.55 -12.83 2.23
C ASN A 667 14.57 -12.82 1.08
N ILE A 668 15.05 -14.01 0.67
CA ILE A 668 16.02 -14.16 -0.42
C ILE A 668 15.40 -13.72 -1.75
N ARG A 669 14.13 -14.07 -1.99
CA ARG A 669 13.32 -13.63 -3.14
C ARG A 669 13.21 -12.11 -3.19
N GLY A 670 12.84 -11.45 -2.08
CA GLY A 670 12.73 -9.99 -2.01
C GLY A 670 14.03 -9.25 -2.36
N VAL A 671 15.16 -9.67 -1.79
CA VAL A 671 16.48 -9.10 -2.11
C VAL A 671 16.85 -9.35 -3.57
N THR A 672 16.55 -10.54 -4.11
CA THR A 672 16.87 -10.90 -5.50
C THR A 672 16.03 -10.10 -6.50
N ILE A 673 14.73 -9.93 -6.27
CA ILE A 673 13.83 -9.09 -7.10
C ILE A 673 14.27 -7.62 -7.07
N ASN A 674 14.63 -7.07 -5.90
CA ASN A 674 15.10 -5.68 -5.81
C ASN A 674 16.43 -5.47 -6.55
N ARG A 675 17.37 -6.41 -6.43
CA ARG A 675 18.60 -6.41 -7.24
C ARG A 675 18.28 -6.53 -8.72
N PHE A 676 17.27 -7.32 -9.10
CA PHE A 676 16.88 -7.54 -10.48
C PHE A 676 16.26 -6.30 -11.14
N ARG A 677 15.27 -5.66 -10.49
CA ARG A 677 14.70 -4.37 -10.92
C ARG A 677 15.77 -3.30 -11.13
N SER A 678 16.78 -3.26 -10.26
CA SER A 678 17.93 -2.35 -10.40
C SER A 678 18.80 -2.59 -11.66
N VAL A 679 18.72 -3.77 -12.31
CA VAL A 679 19.37 -4.00 -13.61
C VAL A 679 18.40 -3.84 -14.79
N LEU A 680 17.12 -4.16 -14.63
CA LEU A 680 16.11 -3.85 -15.67
C LEU A 680 16.09 -2.37 -16.03
N ALA A 681 16.33 -1.47 -15.07
CA ALA A 681 16.41 -0.02 -15.30
C ALA A 681 17.58 0.44 -16.22
N ASP A 682 18.48 -0.44 -16.66
CA ASP A 682 19.44 -0.14 -17.75
C ASP A 682 18.82 -0.35 -19.15
N LEU A 683 17.70 -1.08 -19.22
CA LEU A 683 16.95 -1.40 -20.45
C LEU A 683 15.76 -0.44 -20.59
N GLU A 684 15.36 -0.17 -21.83
CA GLU A 684 14.10 0.50 -22.15
C GLU A 684 13.14 -0.50 -22.82
N GLY A 685 11.83 -0.29 -22.64
CA GLY A 685 10.79 -1.15 -23.19
C GLY A 685 10.59 -2.51 -22.51
N ILE A 686 11.05 -2.70 -21.27
CA ILE A 686 10.77 -3.90 -20.47
C ILE A 686 10.51 -3.56 -19.00
N THR A 687 9.31 -3.92 -18.51
CA THR A 687 8.85 -3.64 -17.14
C THR A 687 8.46 -4.94 -16.43
N LEU A 688 8.86 -5.09 -15.15
CA LEU A 688 8.53 -6.26 -14.32
C LEU A 688 7.31 -5.97 -13.41
N GLN A 689 6.18 -6.53 -13.79
CA GLN A 689 4.91 -6.44 -13.08
C GLN A 689 4.73 -7.58 -12.05
N HIS A 690 3.90 -7.31 -11.05
CA HIS A 690 3.41 -8.30 -10.08
C HIS A 690 1.94 -8.01 -9.77
N GLN A 691 1.04 -8.92 -10.16
CA GLN A 691 -0.40 -8.81 -9.96
C GLN A 691 -0.97 -10.20 -9.67
N ASN A 692 -2.01 -10.32 -8.85
CA ASN A 692 -2.67 -11.60 -8.51
C ASN A 692 -1.68 -12.72 -8.10
N SER A 693 -0.66 -12.36 -7.30
CA SER A 693 0.45 -13.22 -6.89
C SER A 693 1.34 -13.79 -8.03
N GLN A 694 1.15 -13.36 -9.27
CA GLN A 694 1.93 -13.74 -10.45
C GLN A 694 2.92 -12.65 -10.87
N TRP A 695 4.09 -13.06 -11.35
CA TRP A 695 5.13 -12.17 -11.90
C TRP A 695 5.16 -12.30 -13.41
N PHE A 696 5.10 -11.17 -14.12
CA PHE A 696 5.22 -11.15 -15.57
C PHE A 696 5.97 -9.92 -16.08
N PHE A 697 6.38 -9.96 -17.34
CA PHE A 697 6.90 -8.80 -18.04
C PHE A 697 5.87 -8.17 -18.96
N GLU A 698 5.97 -6.85 -19.04
CA GLU A 698 5.29 -5.98 -19.99
C GLU A 698 6.35 -5.38 -20.91
N PHE A 699 6.06 -5.30 -22.21
CA PHE A 699 7.02 -4.92 -23.25
C PHE A 699 6.52 -3.76 -24.09
N GLU A 700 7.45 -2.91 -24.52
CA GLU A 700 7.22 -1.80 -25.42
C GLU A 700 8.10 -1.97 -26.66
N LYS A 701 7.77 -1.27 -27.75
CA LYS A 701 8.42 -1.43 -29.06
C LYS A 701 9.95 -1.24 -29.03
N ASN A 702 10.49 -0.48 -28.08
CA ASN A 702 11.93 -0.16 -28.00
C ASN A 702 12.81 -1.31 -27.45
N PHE A 703 12.23 -2.46 -27.08
CA PHE A 703 12.95 -3.62 -26.57
C PHE A 703 13.04 -4.75 -27.60
N TYR A 704 14.25 -5.24 -27.87
CA TYR A 704 14.47 -6.42 -28.70
C TYR A 704 14.82 -7.63 -27.82
N LEU A 705 14.37 -8.81 -28.24
CA LEU A 705 14.95 -10.07 -27.78
C LEU A 705 15.03 -11.07 -28.95
N ASP A 706 16.12 -11.82 -29.09
CA ASP A 706 16.30 -12.78 -30.20
C ASP A 706 15.29 -13.92 -30.19
N TYR A 707 14.59 -14.12 -29.07
CA TYR A 707 13.44 -15.00 -28.96
C TYR A 707 12.16 -14.43 -29.60
N PHE A 708 12.01 -13.09 -29.72
CA PHE A 708 10.99 -12.48 -30.59
C PHE A 708 11.30 -12.84 -32.05
N GLU A 709 12.50 -12.53 -32.54
CA GLU A 709 12.92 -12.83 -33.91
C GLU A 709 12.81 -14.36 -34.18
N TYR A 710 13.17 -15.21 -33.22
CA TYR A 710 13.04 -16.67 -33.32
C TYR A 710 11.60 -17.15 -33.49
N ARG A 711 10.70 -16.92 -32.51
CA ARG A 711 9.35 -17.52 -32.60
C ARG A 711 8.51 -16.92 -33.72
N LEU A 712 8.72 -15.65 -34.07
CA LEU A 712 8.15 -15.08 -35.30
C LEU A 712 8.54 -15.89 -36.53
N LEU A 713 9.84 -16.13 -36.72
CA LEU A 713 10.34 -16.92 -37.85
C LEU A 713 9.85 -18.37 -37.82
N ILE A 714 9.74 -19.02 -36.65
CA ILE A 714 9.18 -20.38 -36.56
C ILE A 714 7.70 -20.39 -36.94
N ASN A 715 6.90 -19.46 -36.43
CA ASN A 715 5.47 -19.38 -36.75
C ASN A 715 5.23 -19.09 -38.25
N GLU A 716 6.06 -18.24 -38.85
CA GLU A 716 6.04 -17.94 -40.29
C GLU A 716 6.49 -19.13 -41.15
N LEU A 717 7.55 -19.85 -40.75
CA LEU A 717 8.09 -21.03 -41.45
C LEU A 717 7.27 -22.32 -41.24
N SER A 718 6.39 -22.36 -40.24
CA SER A 718 5.49 -23.49 -39.96
C SER A 718 4.14 -23.37 -40.65
N ASN A 719 3.80 -22.19 -41.18
CA ASN A 719 2.59 -21.98 -41.97
C ASN A 719 2.72 -22.65 -43.37
N PRO A 720 1.85 -23.62 -43.72
CA PRO A 720 1.94 -24.35 -44.99
C PRO A 720 1.86 -23.48 -46.25
N ASP A 721 1.19 -22.33 -46.18
CA ASP A 721 1.01 -21.43 -47.31
C ASP A 721 2.18 -20.44 -47.52
N THR A 722 3.12 -20.37 -46.57
CA THR A 722 4.30 -19.49 -46.68
C THR A 722 5.28 -20.01 -47.73
N VAL A 723 5.56 -19.20 -48.76
CA VAL A 723 6.67 -19.45 -49.68
C VAL A 723 7.99 -19.19 -48.95
N VAL A 724 8.56 -20.23 -48.35
CA VAL A 724 9.85 -20.18 -47.60
C VAL A 724 10.94 -19.53 -48.45
N SER A 725 11.25 -18.28 -48.11
CA SER A 725 12.21 -17.44 -48.83
C SER A 725 13.64 -17.68 -48.36
N GLU A 726 14.60 -17.28 -49.19
CA GLU A 726 16.02 -17.45 -48.87
C GLU A 726 16.46 -16.55 -47.68
N GLU A 727 15.77 -15.43 -47.47
CA GLU A 727 16.02 -14.44 -46.43
C GLU A 727 15.51 -14.86 -45.04
N LEU A 728 14.32 -15.46 -44.95
CA LEU A 728 13.78 -15.99 -43.68
C LEU A 728 14.71 -17.05 -43.09
N LEU A 729 15.26 -17.89 -43.95
CA LEU A 729 16.27 -18.88 -43.57
C LEU A 729 17.59 -18.22 -43.11
N ASP A 730 18.04 -17.11 -43.72
CA ASP A 730 19.23 -16.40 -43.22
C ASP A 730 18.98 -15.67 -41.89
N LYS A 731 17.78 -15.11 -41.69
CA LYS A 731 17.34 -14.55 -40.40
C LYS A 731 17.34 -15.64 -39.32
N LEU A 732 16.80 -16.82 -39.58
CA LEU A 732 16.80 -17.95 -38.64
C LEU A 732 18.22 -18.48 -38.37
N TYR A 733 19.03 -18.70 -39.41
CA TYR A 733 20.41 -19.16 -39.28
C TYR A 733 21.26 -18.19 -38.43
N LYS A 734 21.11 -16.88 -38.65
CA LYS A 734 21.74 -15.79 -37.87
C LYS A 734 21.35 -15.82 -36.38
N ILE A 735 20.24 -16.45 -35.99
CA ILE A 735 19.89 -16.74 -34.59
C ILE A 735 20.60 -18.01 -34.12
N LEU A 736 20.31 -19.14 -34.76
CA LEU A 736 20.69 -20.47 -34.27
C LEU A 736 22.21 -20.76 -34.37
N SER A 737 22.92 -20.14 -35.32
CA SER A 737 24.37 -20.28 -35.46
C SER A 737 25.18 -19.68 -34.29
N LYS A 738 24.52 -19.07 -33.30
CA LYS A 738 25.12 -18.59 -32.05
C LYS A 738 25.31 -19.71 -31.00
N GLY A 739 24.60 -20.83 -31.14
CA GLY A 739 24.59 -21.97 -30.21
C GLY A 739 23.19 -22.32 -29.70
N THR A 740 23.08 -23.41 -28.92
CA THR A 740 21.81 -24.00 -28.50
C THR A 740 20.96 -23.11 -27.59
N PHE A 741 19.65 -23.41 -27.53
CA PHE A 741 18.73 -22.71 -26.64
C PHE A 741 19.16 -22.87 -25.17
N LEU A 742 19.18 -21.76 -24.44
CA LEU A 742 19.57 -21.72 -23.02
C LEU A 742 20.97 -22.30 -22.67
N GLN A 743 21.91 -22.44 -23.62
CA GLN A 743 23.23 -23.08 -23.45
C GLN A 743 23.99 -22.74 -22.15
N SER A 744 23.88 -21.51 -21.64
CA SER A 744 24.54 -21.05 -20.41
C SER A 744 23.77 -21.32 -19.10
N LEU A 745 22.77 -22.21 -19.09
CA LEU A 745 21.97 -22.60 -17.93
C LEU A 745 21.81 -24.12 -17.85
N GLN A 746 21.90 -24.65 -16.63
CA GLN A 746 21.98 -26.10 -16.37
C GLN A 746 21.04 -26.55 -15.24
N GLU A 747 20.19 -25.65 -14.74
CA GLU A 747 19.19 -25.96 -13.72
C GLU A 747 17.99 -26.71 -14.33
N GLN A 748 17.59 -27.83 -13.69
CA GLN A 748 16.58 -28.78 -14.18
C GLN A 748 15.23 -28.14 -14.56
N VAL A 749 14.88 -27.02 -13.93
CA VAL A 749 13.67 -26.23 -14.22
C VAL A 749 13.59 -25.73 -15.67
N PHE A 750 14.72 -25.74 -16.41
CA PHE A 750 14.78 -25.35 -17.82
C PHE A 750 14.76 -26.54 -18.79
N ASP A 751 14.91 -27.77 -18.33
CA ASP A 751 15.15 -28.90 -19.23
C ASP A 751 13.90 -29.24 -20.06
N THR A 752 12.69 -29.14 -19.50
CA THR A 752 11.44 -29.24 -20.27
C THR A 752 11.39 -28.19 -21.39
N PHE A 753 11.78 -26.95 -21.11
CA PHE A 753 11.75 -25.87 -22.09
C PHE A 753 12.83 -26.04 -23.18
N LYS A 754 14.00 -26.59 -22.84
CA LYS A 754 15.00 -26.98 -23.84
C LYS A 754 14.46 -28.08 -24.74
N SER A 755 14.01 -29.20 -24.18
CA SER A 755 13.51 -30.34 -24.94
C SER A 755 12.37 -29.98 -25.90
N THR A 756 11.46 -29.06 -25.52
CA THR A 756 10.41 -28.56 -26.43
C THR A 756 10.99 -27.81 -27.62
N ILE A 757 11.89 -26.84 -27.39
CA ILE A 757 12.50 -26.02 -28.45
C ILE A 757 13.49 -26.83 -29.30
N GLU A 758 14.17 -27.80 -28.71
CA GLU A 758 15.08 -28.71 -29.39
C GLU A 758 14.31 -29.68 -30.29
N ALA A 759 13.13 -30.17 -29.87
CA ALA A 759 12.25 -30.98 -30.72
C ALA A 759 11.63 -30.16 -31.89
N GLU A 760 11.12 -28.95 -31.60
CA GLU A 760 10.62 -27.98 -32.60
C GLU A 760 11.69 -27.70 -33.68
N LEU A 761 12.93 -27.46 -33.25
CA LEU A 761 14.07 -27.24 -34.14
C LEU A 761 14.48 -28.49 -34.92
N ILE A 762 14.46 -29.68 -34.31
CA ILE A 762 14.79 -30.94 -35.00
C ILE A 762 13.84 -31.16 -36.17
N GLU A 763 12.52 -31.04 -35.97
CA GLU A 763 11.53 -31.29 -37.01
C GLU A 763 11.66 -30.27 -38.16
N LEU A 764 11.67 -28.97 -37.83
CA LEU A 764 11.77 -27.90 -38.84
C LEU A 764 13.10 -27.96 -39.61
N LEU A 765 14.24 -28.01 -38.92
CA LEU A 765 15.54 -27.95 -39.58
C LEU A 765 15.77 -29.17 -40.48
N LYS A 766 15.33 -30.36 -40.07
CA LYS A 766 15.46 -31.58 -40.88
C LYS A 766 14.65 -31.49 -42.19
N GLY A 767 13.43 -30.96 -42.11
CA GLY A 767 12.61 -30.66 -43.30
C GLY A 767 13.26 -29.63 -44.23
N GLN A 768 13.75 -28.51 -43.67
CA GLN A 768 14.40 -27.46 -44.45
C GLN A 768 15.73 -27.92 -45.08
N ILE A 769 16.53 -28.75 -44.38
CA ILE A 769 17.80 -29.30 -44.89
C ILE A 769 17.55 -30.20 -46.12
N ASP A 770 16.55 -31.07 -46.08
CA ASP A 770 16.16 -31.91 -47.23
C ASP A 770 15.61 -31.07 -48.39
N ALA A 771 14.75 -30.09 -48.11
CA ALA A 771 14.24 -29.15 -49.11
C ALA A 771 15.36 -28.36 -49.80
N LEU A 772 16.30 -27.81 -49.03
CA LEU A 772 17.48 -27.10 -49.55
C LEU A 772 18.38 -28.01 -50.38
N TYR A 773 18.59 -29.26 -49.97
CA TYR A 773 19.38 -30.23 -50.73
C TYR A 773 18.72 -30.58 -52.07
N LYS A 774 17.40 -30.83 -52.07
CA LYS A 774 16.60 -31.05 -53.29
C LYS A 774 16.62 -29.84 -54.23
N ARG A 775 16.54 -28.62 -53.67
CA ARG A 775 16.69 -27.34 -54.40
C ARG A 775 18.15 -27.01 -54.77
N LYS A 776 19.13 -27.85 -54.43
CA LYS A 776 20.58 -27.72 -54.72
C LYS A 776 21.32 -26.57 -53.99
N TYR A 777 20.75 -26.00 -52.94
CA TYR A 777 21.38 -24.95 -52.11
C TYR A 777 22.42 -25.55 -51.13
N TYR A 778 23.42 -26.25 -51.66
CA TYR A 778 24.35 -27.06 -50.87
C TYR A 778 25.14 -26.26 -49.81
N HIS A 779 25.38 -24.97 -50.02
CA HIS A 779 25.99 -24.10 -49.02
C HIS A 779 25.09 -23.95 -47.77
N LYS A 780 23.80 -23.72 -47.96
CA LYS A 780 22.82 -23.62 -46.86
C LYS A 780 22.58 -24.96 -46.19
N VAL A 781 22.64 -26.07 -46.93
CA VAL A 781 22.61 -27.43 -46.34
C VAL A 781 23.74 -27.61 -45.32
N VAL A 782 24.97 -27.24 -45.67
CA VAL A 782 26.12 -27.31 -44.74
C VAL A 782 25.94 -26.38 -43.54
N GLN A 783 25.46 -25.15 -43.77
CA GLN A 783 25.16 -24.20 -42.68
C GLN A 783 24.13 -24.77 -41.69
N PHE A 784 22.95 -25.17 -42.16
CA PHE A 784 21.89 -25.69 -41.27
C PHE A 784 22.23 -27.04 -40.65
N ALA A 785 22.92 -27.95 -41.35
CA ALA A 785 23.39 -29.19 -40.74
C ALA A 785 24.41 -28.95 -39.63
N SER A 786 25.24 -27.89 -39.72
CA SER A 786 26.15 -27.51 -38.63
C SER A 786 25.40 -27.02 -37.38
N VAL A 787 24.21 -26.43 -37.55
CA VAL A 787 23.31 -26.02 -36.45
C VAL A 787 22.54 -27.23 -35.90
N TYR A 788 21.96 -28.06 -36.77
CA TYR A 788 21.24 -29.28 -36.39
C TYR A 788 22.11 -30.18 -35.52
N ASN A 789 23.38 -30.39 -35.91
CA ASN A 789 24.33 -31.22 -35.16
C ASN A 789 24.75 -30.63 -33.79
N MET A 790 24.35 -29.40 -33.44
CA MET A 790 24.50 -28.89 -32.07
C MET A 790 23.36 -29.35 -31.15
N ILE A 791 22.26 -29.82 -31.73
CA ILE A 791 21.02 -30.22 -31.06
C ILE A 791 20.93 -31.75 -31.06
N ASP A 792 20.94 -32.36 -32.26
CA ASP A 792 20.99 -33.81 -32.46
C ASP A 792 22.22 -34.19 -33.31
N PRO A 793 23.36 -34.54 -32.68
CA PRO A 793 24.55 -35.03 -33.37
C PRO A 793 24.48 -36.54 -33.69
N THR A 794 23.30 -37.16 -33.68
CA THR A 794 23.11 -38.60 -33.95
C THR A 794 22.27 -38.91 -35.20
N ASP A 795 21.57 -37.93 -35.77
CA ASP A 795 20.80 -38.11 -37.00
C ASP A 795 21.65 -38.44 -38.24
N LYS A 796 21.64 -39.72 -38.63
CA LYS A 796 22.34 -40.20 -39.82
C LYS A 796 21.82 -39.59 -41.13
N PHE A 797 20.55 -39.19 -41.22
CA PHE A 797 19.97 -38.62 -42.45
C PHE A 797 20.49 -37.20 -42.71
N VAL A 798 20.52 -36.33 -41.70
CA VAL A 798 21.11 -34.98 -41.78
C VAL A 798 22.61 -35.06 -42.02
N PHE A 799 23.31 -35.98 -41.32
CA PHE A 799 24.72 -36.25 -41.56
C PHE A 799 25.00 -36.64 -43.03
N ASP A 800 24.25 -37.59 -43.56
CA ASP A 800 24.37 -38.08 -44.94
C ASP A 800 24.15 -36.96 -45.96
N LEU A 801 23.12 -36.11 -45.77
CA LEU A 801 22.85 -34.96 -46.64
C LEU A 801 23.97 -33.91 -46.56
N CYS A 802 24.52 -33.66 -45.37
CA CYS A 802 25.65 -32.73 -45.19
C CYS A 802 26.92 -33.22 -45.90
N VAL A 803 27.29 -34.50 -45.74
CA VAL A 803 28.44 -35.09 -46.44
C VAL A 803 28.24 -35.07 -47.97
N LYS A 804 27.02 -35.35 -48.45
CA LYS A 804 26.68 -35.22 -49.88
C LYS A 804 26.79 -33.78 -50.36
N ALA A 805 26.37 -32.80 -49.56
CA ALA A 805 26.48 -31.37 -49.88
C ALA A 805 27.94 -30.87 -49.93
N TYR A 806 28.78 -31.22 -48.95
CA TYR A 806 30.22 -30.91 -48.98
C TYR A 806 30.90 -31.44 -50.26
N ASN A 807 30.58 -32.68 -50.67
CA ASN A 807 31.09 -33.28 -51.90
C ASN A 807 30.58 -32.56 -53.17
N LYS A 808 29.36 -32.00 -53.16
CA LYS A 808 28.84 -31.15 -54.26
C LYS A 808 29.46 -29.75 -54.30
N LEU A 809 30.09 -29.30 -53.22
CA LEU A 809 30.85 -28.04 -53.12
C LEU A 809 32.38 -28.23 -53.35
N ASP A 810 32.83 -29.45 -53.64
CA ASP A 810 34.23 -29.91 -53.69
C ASP A 810 35.06 -29.66 -52.41
N LYS A 811 34.38 -29.39 -51.28
CA LYS A 811 34.97 -29.08 -49.96
C LYS A 811 35.38 -30.33 -49.20
N LYS A 812 36.30 -31.10 -49.80
CA LYS A 812 36.74 -32.43 -49.34
C LYS A 812 37.48 -32.39 -48.00
N GLN A 813 38.26 -31.35 -47.72
CA GLN A 813 38.99 -31.22 -46.45
C GLN A 813 38.02 -30.92 -45.30
N GLU A 814 37.09 -30.00 -45.50
CA GLU A 814 36.05 -29.67 -44.52
C GLU A 814 35.09 -30.85 -44.29
N SER A 815 34.77 -31.62 -45.34
CA SER A 815 34.03 -32.88 -45.23
C SER A 815 34.73 -33.87 -44.30
N ALA A 816 36.04 -34.09 -44.48
CA ALA A 816 36.81 -34.99 -43.62
C ALA A 816 36.89 -34.51 -42.16
N ILE A 817 36.99 -33.19 -41.94
CA ILE A 817 36.94 -32.59 -40.59
C ILE A 817 35.56 -32.83 -39.95
N PHE A 818 34.48 -32.54 -40.66
CA PHE A 818 33.10 -32.75 -40.21
C PHE A 818 32.82 -34.23 -39.88
N ILE A 819 33.22 -35.16 -40.76
CA ILE A 819 33.08 -36.60 -40.53
C ILE A 819 33.82 -37.06 -39.27
N ASN A 820 35.06 -36.59 -39.06
CA ASN A 820 35.85 -36.96 -37.88
C ASN A 820 35.29 -36.35 -36.58
N GLN A 821 34.75 -35.13 -36.64
CA GLN A 821 34.04 -34.52 -35.51
C GLN A 821 32.77 -35.29 -35.17
N TYR A 822 31.95 -35.63 -36.18
CA TYR A 822 30.72 -36.40 -36.00
C TYR A 822 30.99 -37.79 -35.42
N LYS A 823 31.97 -38.54 -35.95
CA LYS A 823 32.39 -39.83 -35.38
C LYS A 823 32.78 -39.73 -33.90
N LYS A 824 33.54 -38.70 -33.53
CA LYS A 824 33.96 -38.48 -32.14
C LYS A 824 32.78 -38.19 -31.21
N ILE A 825 31.83 -37.36 -31.65
CA ILE A 825 30.64 -37.01 -30.85
C ILE A 825 29.71 -38.23 -30.74
N TYR A 826 29.42 -38.91 -31.86
CA TYR A 826 28.59 -40.12 -31.90
C TYR A 826 29.14 -41.22 -30.98
N LYS A 827 30.46 -41.45 -30.98
CA LYS A 827 31.10 -42.42 -30.07
C LYS A 827 30.97 -42.03 -28.61
N ASN A 828 31.16 -40.74 -28.29
CA ASN A 828 31.03 -40.24 -26.93
C ASN A 828 29.60 -40.36 -26.38
N ILE A 829 28.58 -40.29 -27.24
CA ILE A 829 27.15 -40.33 -26.85
C ILE A 829 26.61 -41.78 -26.83
N THR A 830 26.92 -42.59 -27.84
CA THR A 830 26.36 -43.95 -27.98
C THR A 830 27.24 -45.05 -27.40
N GLY A 831 28.51 -44.76 -27.09
CA GLY A 831 29.52 -45.77 -26.76
C GLY A 831 29.99 -46.62 -27.96
N THR A 832 29.42 -46.44 -29.16
CA THR A 832 29.69 -47.25 -30.34
C THR A 832 30.45 -46.49 -31.42
N ASP A 833 31.34 -47.18 -32.15
CA ASP A 833 31.99 -46.61 -33.33
C ASP A 833 31.02 -46.54 -34.52
N LEU A 834 30.85 -45.34 -35.08
CA LEU A 834 30.01 -45.13 -36.24
C LEU A 834 30.63 -45.78 -37.50
N LEU A 835 30.04 -46.88 -37.93
CA LEU A 835 30.24 -47.47 -39.26
C LEU A 835 29.60 -46.56 -40.31
N ILE A 836 30.46 -46.02 -41.19
CA ILE A 836 30.11 -45.22 -42.37
C ILE A 836 30.47 -46.04 -43.61
#